data_AF-A0A6G0WJL7-F1
#
_entry.id   AF-A0A6G0WJL7-F1
#
_cell.length_a   1.000
_cell.length_b   1.000
_cell.length_c   1.000
_cell.angle_alpha   90.00
_cell.angle_beta   90.00
_cell.angle_gamma   90.00
#
_symmetry.space_group_name_H-M   'P 1'
#
loop_
_entity.id
_entity.type
_entity.pdbx_description
1 polymer ?
#
loop_
_entity_poly.entity_id
_entity_poly.type
_entity_poly.pdbx_seq_one_letter_code
_entity_poly.pdbx_strand_id
1 'polypeptide(L)'
;MMDDRAGRCRSLLTTLMFLAGNVQPHRILQAFMEHSQPSTSSSSLWNQGKRALQDEFVPVVIGVHSENPSSLEEHFWAISDPTNRQYGRYLSTDEVNALTKPSDRAMTDLHRWLSENSMTDYEFSSTTNTIKIHASVRSLEALFKTEIHEYFHHTIKRILRASKHHVSYVNLNLHPIGRSLKGRSHRYSNSGDPIQDTRSGGGCTPGFLRTWYGIPRQENANETNAQGIPEFYEEAWSESDLIKFFDTYMAGEALPSLVTHQVPDRDNSYKKASGEASLDLQYITALTPRTTTYVWSQTGTNPYSSIDEPFVEWAEDIVKMSRPAYVVSISYSDDEQHIFESSEAYARSFDVLLMKLAARGVSVLVASGDDGVAGQRPGLQKIDKSDTTAWCQVHGPQWPTSSPYLTSVGATMLAKSEDAPSYFNTLDEVICSTERGSTITSGGGFSNKYDRPSYQDQAVKQFLTTRNLPPSNFFNASGRAYPDVSMIGNSFRIFVKGATTLISGTSASTPVFASVLTLVNDKRLNAGKPPLGFVNPALYKIYEKYPQAFHDITVGTNAAGMGPGRPVCTHSFHAESGWDAASGIGSPNFAVLSQLLFNVEEILSGSNESISAEIQPANKPNGPTKALFAASIACLYDRPSYQDQAVKQFLTTRNLPPSNFFNASGRAYPDVSMFGNSFRVFVKGATTVISGTSASTPVFASVLTLVNDKRLNAGKPPLGFVNPALYKIYEKYPQAFHDITVGTNAAGMGPGRPVCTHSFHAESGWDAASGIGSPNFAVLSQLLFNVEEILSGSNESISAEIQPANKPNGPTKALFAASIACLVASLLFAIASVCYIRRHSNKKPYRELDPDKADTPIYPTPEKDTNAIFTIDGDDQGVH
;
A
#
# COMPACT_ATOMS: atom_id res chain seq x y z
N MET A 1 -54.54 10.62 57.99
CA MET A 1 -55.81 10.07 57.50
C MET A 1 -56.06 10.69 56.13
N MET A 2 -56.37 9.84 55.15
CA MET A 2 -56.81 10.18 53.79
C MET A 2 -55.83 10.97 52.92
N ASP A 3 -54.82 10.28 52.36
CA ASP A 3 -54.72 10.06 50.91
C ASP A 3 -53.52 9.15 50.59
N ASP A 4 -53.74 7.83 50.58
CA ASP A 4 -52.83 6.86 49.94
C ASP A 4 -53.53 5.50 49.71
N ARG A 5 -54.67 5.51 49.00
CA ARG A 5 -55.45 4.30 48.69
C ARG A 5 -55.96 4.24 47.23
N ALA A 6 -55.10 4.58 46.27
CA ALA A 6 -55.33 4.29 44.85
C ALA A 6 -54.21 3.46 44.18
N GLY A 7 -53.06 3.25 44.85
CA GLY A 7 -51.91 2.54 44.26
C GLY A 7 -51.85 1.02 44.49
N ARG A 8 -52.70 0.43 45.34
CA ARG A 8 -52.56 -0.99 45.76
C ARG A 8 -53.65 -1.96 45.24
N CYS A 9 -54.59 -1.51 44.42
CA CYS A 9 -55.59 -2.40 43.78
C CYS A 9 -55.26 -2.80 42.33
N ARG A 10 -54.16 -2.33 41.74
CA ARG A 10 -53.65 -2.83 40.44
C ARG A 10 -52.49 -3.83 40.56
N SER A 11 -51.99 -4.09 41.77
CA SER A 11 -50.86 -4.99 42.03
C SER A 11 -51.26 -6.39 42.51
N LEU A 12 -52.54 -6.67 42.77
CA LEU A 12 -53.00 -7.96 43.30
C LEU A 12 -53.79 -8.84 42.31
N LEU A 13 -54.21 -8.31 41.16
CA LEU A 13 -54.82 -9.12 40.10
C LEU A 13 -53.79 -9.72 39.12
N THR A 14 -52.57 -9.18 39.09
CA THR A 14 -51.49 -9.64 38.20
C THR A 14 -50.69 -10.80 38.80
N THR A 15 -50.78 -11.02 40.11
CA THR A 15 -50.03 -12.08 40.82
C THR A 15 -50.81 -13.39 40.97
N LEU A 16 -52.11 -13.43 40.63
CA LEU A 16 -52.96 -14.62 40.78
C LEU A 16 -53.34 -15.32 39.46
N MET A 17 -52.87 -14.83 38.30
CA MET A 17 -52.93 -15.56 37.02
C MET A 17 -51.62 -16.30 36.67
N PHE A 18 -50.66 -16.37 37.59
CA PHE A 18 -49.36 -17.04 37.38
C PHE A 18 -49.26 -18.46 37.96
N LEU A 19 -50.36 -19.04 38.46
CA LEU A 19 -50.33 -20.34 39.17
C LEU A 19 -51.25 -21.45 38.62
N ALA A 20 -51.83 -21.30 37.42
CA ALA A 20 -52.52 -22.43 36.79
C ALA A 20 -52.53 -22.30 35.26
N GLY A 21 -51.81 -23.20 34.59
CA GLY A 21 -52.03 -23.50 33.17
C GLY A 21 -50.78 -23.44 32.30
N ASN A 22 -50.30 -24.63 31.92
CA ASN A 22 -49.39 -24.94 30.82
C ASN A 22 -47.89 -24.66 31.05
N VAL A 23 -47.23 -25.69 31.56
CA VAL A 23 -45.81 -25.96 31.32
C VAL A 23 -45.56 -25.99 29.81
N GLN A 24 -44.97 -24.93 29.25
CA GLN A 24 -44.32 -24.99 27.94
C GLN A 24 -42.82 -25.29 28.16
N PRO A 25 -42.29 -26.43 27.67
CA PRO A 25 -40.85 -26.56 27.49
C PRO A 25 -40.43 -25.73 26.27
N HIS A 26 -39.16 -25.31 26.21
CA HIS A 26 -38.50 -24.53 25.16
C HIS A 26 -38.54 -23.00 25.28
N ARG A 27 -37.70 -22.46 26.16
CA ARG A 27 -37.21 -21.07 26.06
C ARG A 27 -35.71 -20.88 26.37
N ILE A 28 -34.90 -21.94 26.28
CA ILE A 28 -33.46 -21.91 26.62
C ILE A 28 -32.56 -22.47 25.49
N LEU A 29 -33.14 -23.12 24.46
CA LEU A 29 -32.42 -23.42 23.21
C LEU A 29 -32.69 -22.31 22.19
N GLN A 30 -31.83 -21.30 22.12
CA GLN A 30 -31.55 -20.63 20.84
C GLN A 30 -30.37 -21.36 20.22
N ALA A 31 -30.65 -22.52 19.61
CA ALA A 31 -29.77 -23.05 18.57
C ALA A 31 -29.91 -22.09 17.37
N PHE A 32 -28.80 -21.76 16.71
CA PHE A 32 -28.82 -20.90 15.53
C PHE A 32 -29.78 -21.48 14.47
N MET A 33 -30.94 -20.86 14.30
CA MET A 33 -31.87 -21.03 13.18
C MET A 33 -32.34 -19.65 12.76
N GLU A 34 -31.45 -18.92 12.09
CA GLU A 34 -31.72 -17.54 11.73
C GLU A 34 -32.69 -17.47 10.54
N HIS A 35 -33.57 -16.46 10.52
CA HIS A 35 -34.60 -16.30 9.49
C HIS A 35 -34.11 -15.37 8.35
N SER A 36 -33.60 -15.88 7.24
CA SER A 36 -33.19 -15.10 6.05
C SER A 36 -34.05 -15.35 4.80
N GLN A 37 -35.13 -14.59 4.60
CA GLN A 37 -35.93 -14.64 3.36
C GLN A 37 -35.01 -14.60 2.13
N PRO A 38 -35.15 -15.51 1.13
CA PRO A 38 -34.35 -15.42 -0.08
C PRO A 38 -34.60 -14.05 -0.73
N SER A 39 -33.55 -13.24 -0.88
CA SER A 39 -33.65 -12.10 -1.78
C SER A 39 -33.99 -12.65 -3.16
N THR A 40 -35.06 -12.12 -3.75
CA THR A 40 -35.60 -12.50 -5.07
C THR A 40 -34.60 -12.27 -6.22
N SER A 41 -33.37 -11.86 -5.93
CA SER A 41 -32.27 -11.64 -6.88
C SER A 41 -31.31 -12.83 -7.02
N SER A 42 -31.24 -13.73 -6.03
CA SER A 42 -30.34 -14.93 -6.07
C SER A 42 -30.87 -16.07 -6.95
N SER A 43 -32.13 -16.01 -7.40
CA SER A 43 -32.84 -17.10 -8.08
C SER A 43 -32.43 -17.36 -9.54
N SER A 44 -31.35 -16.75 -10.04
CA SER A 44 -31.04 -16.80 -11.48
C SER A 44 -29.93 -17.79 -11.89
N LEU A 45 -29.30 -18.48 -10.93
CA LEU A 45 -28.19 -19.43 -11.20
C LEU A 45 -28.43 -20.85 -10.66
N TRP A 46 -29.36 -20.99 -9.70
CA TRP A 46 -29.74 -22.26 -9.07
C TRP A 46 -31.19 -22.61 -9.41
N ASN A 47 -31.40 -23.82 -9.91
CA ASN A 47 -32.74 -24.35 -10.15
C ASN A 47 -33.11 -25.27 -9.00
N GLN A 48 -34.22 -24.96 -8.32
CA GLN A 48 -34.82 -25.90 -7.38
C GLN A 48 -35.28 -27.15 -8.13
N GLY A 49 -34.78 -28.30 -7.69
CA GLY A 49 -35.14 -29.63 -8.14
C GLY A 49 -36.28 -30.24 -7.32
N LYS A 50 -36.28 -31.56 -7.23
CA LYS A 50 -37.27 -32.32 -6.46
C LYS A 50 -36.98 -32.26 -4.96
N ARG A 51 -37.98 -32.58 -4.14
CA ARG A 51 -37.79 -32.83 -2.69
C ARG A 51 -36.79 -33.98 -2.49
N ALA A 52 -35.90 -33.83 -1.53
CA ALA A 52 -34.85 -34.78 -1.20
C ALA A 52 -35.42 -36.11 -0.68
N LEU A 53 -34.65 -37.19 -0.86
CA LEU A 53 -35.06 -38.51 -0.38
C LEU A 53 -35.03 -38.54 1.15
N GLN A 54 -36.08 -39.08 1.77
CA GLN A 54 -36.29 -39.03 3.22
C GLN A 54 -35.23 -39.78 4.03
N ASP A 55 -34.61 -40.79 3.42
CA ASP A 55 -33.55 -41.65 3.95
C ASP A 55 -32.14 -41.17 3.58
N GLU A 56 -32.03 -40.10 2.79
CA GLU A 56 -30.75 -39.47 2.50
C GLU A 56 -30.24 -38.73 3.75
N PHE A 57 -28.96 -38.92 4.08
CA PHE A 57 -28.33 -38.28 5.23
C PHE A 57 -27.68 -36.98 4.80
N VAL A 58 -27.90 -35.94 5.60
CA VAL A 58 -27.39 -34.59 5.39
C VAL A 58 -26.59 -34.19 6.62
N PRO A 59 -25.37 -33.68 6.44
CA PRO A 59 -24.67 -33.06 7.54
C PRO A 59 -25.26 -31.71 7.90
N VAL A 60 -25.34 -31.46 9.20
CA VAL A 60 -25.79 -30.20 9.76
C VAL A 60 -24.80 -29.76 10.83
N VAL A 61 -24.46 -28.47 10.80
CA VAL A 61 -23.63 -27.82 11.80
C VAL A 61 -24.50 -26.90 12.64
N ILE A 62 -24.41 -27.02 13.96
CA ILE A 62 -25.17 -26.23 14.93
C ILE A 62 -24.18 -25.43 15.78
N GLY A 63 -24.21 -24.11 15.65
CA GLY A 63 -23.45 -23.20 16.51
C GLY A 63 -24.13 -23.00 17.87
N VAL A 64 -23.32 -22.99 18.92
CA VAL A 64 -23.75 -22.78 20.32
C VAL A 64 -23.20 -21.45 20.81
N HIS A 65 -24.07 -20.59 21.34
CA HIS A 65 -23.65 -19.30 21.88
C HIS A 65 -22.73 -19.45 23.08
N SER A 66 -21.74 -18.57 23.16
CA SER A 66 -20.90 -18.42 24.35
C SER A 66 -21.73 -17.88 25.53
N GLU A 67 -21.33 -18.24 26.75
CA GLU A 67 -21.97 -17.73 27.97
C GLU A 67 -21.78 -16.22 28.13
N ASN A 68 -20.61 -15.72 27.76
CA ASN A 68 -20.28 -14.30 27.74
C ASN A 68 -19.82 -13.85 26.34
N PRO A 69 -20.73 -13.35 25.48
CA PRO A 69 -20.42 -13.01 24.10
C PRO A 69 -19.39 -11.87 23.94
N SER A 70 -19.27 -10.98 24.92
CA SER A 70 -18.35 -9.83 24.86
C SER A 70 -16.92 -10.17 25.29
N SER A 71 -16.71 -11.27 26.04
CA SER A 71 -15.42 -11.56 26.67
C SER A 71 -14.27 -11.73 25.69
N LEU A 72 -14.52 -12.32 24.52
CA LEU A 72 -13.48 -12.51 23.49
C LEU A 72 -13.10 -11.17 22.86
N GLU A 73 -14.09 -10.35 22.50
CA GLU A 73 -13.86 -9.07 21.84
C GLU A 73 -13.18 -8.06 22.76
N GLU A 74 -13.60 -7.98 24.03
CA GLU A 74 -12.95 -7.15 25.04
C GLU A 74 -11.48 -7.53 25.23
N HIS A 75 -11.19 -8.83 25.30
CA HIS A 75 -9.83 -9.35 25.40
C HIS A 75 -9.02 -9.02 24.14
N PHE A 76 -9.59 -9.29 22.96
CA PHE A 76 -8.99 -8.99 21.66
C PHE A 76 -8.53 -7.53 21.56
N TRP A 77 -9.42 -6.57 21.85
CA TRP A 77 -9.04 -5.15 21.79
C TRP A 77 -7.96 -4.78 22.81
N ALA A 78 -7.98 -5.39 24.00
CA ALA A 78 -6.98 -5.12 25.04
C ALA A 78 -5.57 -5.62 24.66
N ILE A 79 -5.45 -6.76 23.99
CA ILE A 79 -4.15 -7.34 23.61
C ILE A 79 -3.61 -6.82 22.27
N SER A 80 -4.46 -6.19 21.45
CA SER A 80 -4.08 -5.65 20.13
C SER A 80 -3.68 -4.18 20.17
N ASP A 81 -4.04 -3.45 21.22
CA ASP A 81 -3.61 -2.06 21.40
C ASP A 81 -2.21 -1.99 22.05
N PRO A 82 -1.15 -1.53 21.34
CA PRO A 82 0.21 -1.44 21.88
C PRO A 82 0.39 -0.45 23.05
N THR A 83 -0.59 0.40 23.32
CA THR A 83 -0.61 1.31 24.48
C THR A 83 -1.30 0.69 25.70
N ASN A 84 -1.97 -0.46 25.52
CA ASN A 84 -2.57 -1.21 26.61
C ASN A 84 -1.53 -2.13 27.27
N ARG A 85 -1.56 -2.23 28.61
CA ARG A 85 -0.66 -3.10 29.37
C ARG A 85 -0.84 -4.59 29.08
N GLN A 86 -1.96 -4.98 28.48
CA GLN A 86 -2.22 -6.36 28.07
C GLN A 86 -1.69 -6.67 26.66
N TYR A 87 -1.13 -5.70 25.94
CA TYR A 87 -0.57 -5.92 24.60
C TYR A 87 0.40 -7.11 24.58
N GLY A 88 0.27 -7.96 23.58
CA GLY A 88 1.17 -9.11 23.38
C GLY A 88 0.98 -10.25 24.39
N ARG A 89 0.00 -10.17 25.30
CA ARG A 89 -0.30 -11.26 26.27
C ARG A 89 -1.26 -12.27 25.64
N TYR A 90 -0.72 -12.99 24.67
CA TYR A 90 -1.46 -14.03 23.96
C TYR A 90 -1.73 -15.25 24.82
N LEU A 91 -2.83 -15.90 24.50
CA LEU A 91 -3.39 -17.01 25.22
C LEU A 91 -3.02 -18.35 24.56
N SER A 92 -3.11 -19.41 25.35
CA SER A 92 -3.10 -20.80 24.86
C SER A 92 -4.43 -21.17 24.19
N THR A 93 -4.49 -22.33 23.53
CA THR A 93 -5.74 -22.88 22.96
C THR A 93 -6.86 -22.95 23.98
N ASP A 94 -6.56 -23.48 25.17
CA ASP A 94 -7.56 -23.73 26.21
C ASP A 94 -8.08 -22.42 26.80
N GLU A 95 -7.19 -21.44 27.01
CA GLU A 95 -7.56 -20.11 27.52
C GLU A 95 -8.41 -19.34 26.50
N VAL A 96 -8.06 -19.36 25.20
CA VAL A 96 -8.89 -18.73 24.15
C VAL A 96 -10.27 -19.39 24.06
N ASN A 97 -10.33 -20.72 24.10
CA ASN A 97 -11.61 -21.42 24.02
C ASN A 97 -12.48 -21.16 25.25
N ALA A 98 -11.88 -21.00 26.43
CA ALA A 98 -12.57 -20.63 27.65
C ALA A 98 -13.29 -19.27 27.55
N LEU A 99 -12.72 -18.27 26.85
CA LEU A 99 -13.37 -16.96 26.64
C LEU A 99 -14.70 -17.05 25.89
N THR A 100 -14.87 -18.10 25.08
CA THR A 100 -16.09 -18.31 24.28
C THR A 100 -16.90 -19.51 24.75
N LYS A 101 -16.57 -20.12 25.88
CA LYS A 101 -17.21 -21.38 26.29
C LYS A 101 -18.74 -21.19 26.43
N PRO A 102 -19.56 -22.08 25.85
CA PRO A 102 -20.99 -22.13 26.18
C PRO A 102 -21.23 -22.52 27.63
N SER A 103 -22.34 -22.08 28.22
CA SER A 103 -22.67 -22.46 29.60
C SER A 103 -22.92 -23.98 29.71
N ASP A 104 -22.55 -24.58 30.84
CA ASP A 104 -22.75 -26.02 31.08
C ASP A 104 -24.23 -26.42 30.98
N ARG A 105 -25.13 -25.48 31.33
CA ARG A 105 -26.58 -25.66 31.17
C ARG A 105 -27.00 -25.72 29.71
N ALA A 106 -26.51 -24.82 28.87
CA ALA A 106 -26.82 -24.81 27.43
C ALA A 106 -26.34 -26.11 26.77
N MET A 107 -25.15 -26.59 27.10
CA MET A 107 -24.64 -27.86 26.61
C MET A 107 -25.50 -29.04 27.08
N THR A 108 -25.89 -29.06 28.36
CA THR A 108 -26.78 -30.11 28.91
C THR A 108 -28.13 -30.14 28.18
N ASP A 109 -28.74 -28.98 27.93
CA ASP A 109 -30.01 -28.87 27.23
C ASP A 109 -29.87 -29.26 25.74
N LEU A 110 -28.75 -28.92 25.10
CA LEU A 110 -28.43 -29.32 23.72
C LEU A 110 -28.25 -30.83 23.57
N HIS A 111 -27.47 -31.46 24.45
CA HIS A 111 -27.30 -32.92 24.46
C HIS A 111 -28.63 -33.65 24.68
N ARG A 112 -29.48 -33.14 25.59
CA ARG A 112 -30.85 -33.67 25.79
C ARG A 112 -31.68 -33.56 24.52
N TRP A 113 -31.71 -32.38 23.91
CA TRP A 113 -32.50 -32.11 22.70
C TRP A 113 -32.05 -32.97 21.50
N LEU A 114 -30.74 -33.14 21.31
CA LEU A 114 -30.20 -34.03 20.27
C LEU A 114 -30.59 -35.49 20.52
N SER A 115 -30.49 -35.96 21.78
CA SER A 115 -30.89 -37.31 22.16
C SER A 115 -32.38 -37.58 21.96
N GLU A 116 -33.25 -36.62 22.30
CA GLU A 116 -34.71 -36.73 22.10
C GLU A 116 -35.08 -36.85 20.61
N ASN A 117 -34.22 -36.36 19.71
CA ASN A 117 -34.41 -36.43 18.26
C ASN A 117 -33.59 -37.54 17.59
N SER A 118 -33.08 -38.50 18.36
CA SER A 118 -32.28 -39.64 17.87
C SER A 118 -30.99 -39.22 17.13
N MET A 119 -30.43 -38.07 17.48
CA MET A 119 -29.16 -37.55 16.95
C MET A 119 -28.08 -37.79 18.00
N THR A 120 -27.56 -39.02 18.07
CA THR A 120 -26.60 -39.42 19.12
C THR A 120 -25.16 -39.47 18.64
N ASP A 121 -24.93 -39.44 17.33
CA ASP A 121 -23.59 -39.45 16.72
C ASP A 121 -23.20 -38.04 16.30
N TYR A 122 -22.44 -37.36 17.17
CA TYR A 122 -22.00 -35.99 16.94
C TYR A 122 -20.70 -35.67 17.68
N GLU A 123 -19.95 -34.71 17.14
CA GLU A 123 -18.75 -34.16 17.75
C GLU A 123 -18.98 -32.67 18.05
N PHE A 124 -18.58 -32.23 19.24
CA PHE A 124 -18.55 -30.82 19.62
C PHE A 124 -17.12 -30.28 19.50
N SER A 125 -16.96 -29.22 18.72
CA SER A 125 -15.73 -28.44 18.71
C SER A 125 -15.81 -27.31 19.73
N SER A 126 -14.94 -27.35 20.75
CA SER A 126 -14.77 -26.23 21.69
C SER A 126 -14.11 -25.01 21.03
N THR A 127 -13.51 -25.18 19.85
CA THR A 127 -12.85 -24.09 19.12
C THR A 127 -13.85 -23.27 18.32
N THR A 128 -14.79 -23.91 17.64
CA THR A 128 -15.81 -23.20 16.87
C THR A 128 -17.13 -23.06 17.63
N ASN A 129 -17.25 -23.73 18.79
CA ASN A 129 -18.51 -23.92 19.52
C ASN A 129 -19.60 -24.51 18.62
N THR A 130 -19.22 -25.43 17.73
CA THR A 130 -20.17 -26.07 16.83
C THR A 130 -20.31 -27.55 17.12
N ILE A 131 -21.49 -28.08 16.85
CA ILE A 131 -21.75 -29.51 16.78
C ILE A 131 -21.99 -29.89 15.32
N LYS A 132 -21.22 -30.87 14.81
CA LYS A 132 -21.48 -31.50 13.52
C LYS A 132 -22.32 -32.76 13.74
N ILE A 133 -23.51 -32.84 13.12
CA ILE A 133 -24.41 -34.00 13.17
C ILE A 133 -24.65 -34.56 11.78
N HIS A 134 -24.81 -35.88 11.67
CA HIS A 134 -25.32 -36.54 10.47
C HIS A 134 -26.74 -37.04 10.71
N ALA A 135 -27.73 -36.49 10.00
CA ALA A 135 -29.13 -36.82 10.19
C ALA A 135 -29.86 -37.05 8.86
N SER A 136 -30.85 -37.94 8.86
CA SER A 136 -31.68 -38.16 7.68
C SER A 136 -32.54 -36.93 7.38
N VAL A 137 -32.82 -36.68 6.09
CA VAL A 137 -33.75 -35.64 5.63
C VAL A 137 -35.05 -35.69 6.41
N ARG A 138 -35.61 -36.90 6.63
CA ARG A 138 -36.82 -37.09 7.44
C ARG A 138 -36.71 -36.48 8.84
N SER A 139 -35.60 -36.74 9.52
CA SER A 139 -35.38 -36.27 10.89
C SER A 139 -35.22 -34.75 10.90
N LEU A 140 -34.48 -34.20 9.93
CA LEU A 140 -34.25 -32.76 9.79
C LEU A 140 -35.53 -31.99 9.42
N GLU A 141 -36.32 -32.49 8.48
CA GLU A 141 -37.62 -31.91 8.10
C GLU A 141 -38.60 -31.96 9.28
N ALA A 142 -38.63 -33.07 10.04
CA ALA A 142 -39.45 -33.19 11.23
C ALA A 142 -39.00 -32.26 12.37
N LEU A 143 -37.69 -32.07 12.52
CA LEU A 143 -37.08 -31.25 13.56
C LEU A 143 -37.28 -29.76 13.28
N PHE A 144 -36.89 -29.32 12.09
CA PHE A 144 -36.88 -27.91 11.70
C PHE A 144 -38.19 -27.44 11.05
N LYS A 145 -39.17 -28.33 10.90
CA LYS A 145 -40.47 -28.04 10.29
C LYS A 145 -40.34 -27.42 8.89
N THR A 146 -39.38 -27.92 8.12
CA THR A 146 -39.09 -27.52 6.73
C THR A 146 -39.25 -28.72 5.79
N GLU A 147 -39.22 -28.48 4.48
CA GLU A 147 -38.90 -29.52 3.50
C GLU A 147 -37.48 -29.29 2.98
N ILE A 148 -36.75 -30.33 2.63
CA ILE A 148 -35.42 -30.24 2.01
C ILE A 148 -35.57 -30.61 0.54
N HIS A 149 -35.06 -29.77 -0.35
CA HIS A 149 -35.11 -29.93 -1.80
C HIS A 149 -33.71 -29.97 -2.39
N GLU A 150 -33.61 -30.61 -3.54
CA GLU A 150 -32.44 -30.56 -4.38
C GLU A 150 -32.33 -29.18 -5.02
N TYR A 151 -31.13 -28.65 -5.17
CA TYR A 151 -30.87 -27.51 -6.04
C TYR A 151 -29.69 -27.82 -6.95
N PHE A 152 -29.79 -27.39 -8.20
CA PHE A 152 -28.81 -27.67 -9.24
C PHE A 152 -28.22 -26.38 -9.78
N HIS A 153 -26.90 -26.33 -9.90
CA HIS A 153 -26.17 -25.25 -10.54
C HIS A 153 -25.79 -25.65 -11.98
N HIS A 154 -25.67 -24.67 -12.87
CA HIS A 154 -25.35 -24.91 -14.29
C HIS A 154 -23.90 -25.36 -14.53
N THR A 155 -23.00 -25.16 -13.55
CA THR A 155 -21.59 -25.57 -13.60
C THR A 155 -21.18 -26.57 -12.50
N ILE A 156 -22.05 -26.88 -11.54
CA ILE A 156 -21.71 -27.73 -10.37
C ILE A 156 -22.90 -28.66 -9.99
N LYS A 157 -22.60 -29.80 -9.34
CA LYS A 157 -23.50 -30.88 -8.83
C LYS A 157 -24.74 -30.43 -7.98
N ARG A 158 -25.48 -31.40 -7.44
CA ARG A 158 -26.76 -31.33 -6.67
C ARG A 158 -26.56 -31.01 -5.16
N ILE A 159 -27.08 -29.88 -4.65
CA ILE A 159 -27.15 -29.55 -3.19
C ILE A 159 -28.50 -29.91 -2.60
N LEU A 160 -28.54 -30.14 -1.29
CA LEU A 160 -29.78 -30.26 -0.51
C LEU A 160 -29.95 -29.05 0.38
N ARG A 161 -31.09 -28.35 0.27
CA ARG A 161 -31.41 -27.15 1.06
C ARG A 161 -32.87 -27.12 1.46
N ALA A 162 -33.13 -26.51 2.61
CA ALA A 162 -34.48 -26.32 3.12
C ALA A 162 -35.30 -25.32 2.26
N SER A 163 -36.56 -25.64 1.96
CA SER A 163 -37.47 -24.84 1.09
C SER A 163 -38.21 -23.73 1.84
N LYS A 164 -38.41 -23.91 3.15
CA LYS A 164 -39.06 -22.96 4.05
C LYS A 164 -38.41 -23.12 5.43
N HIS A 165 -37.49 -22.22 5.77
CA HIS A 165 -36.71 -22.11 7.00
C HIS A 165 -35.26 -22.55 6.83
N HIS A 166 -34.35 -21.79 7.42
CA HIS A 166 -32.96 -21.64 7.02
C HIS A 166 -32.11 -22.57 7.85
N VAL A 167 -31.51 -23.53 7.17
CA VAL A 167 -30.32 -24.21 7.66
C VAL A 167 -29.51 -24.57 6.42
N SER A 168 -28.47 -23.79 6.17
CA SER A 168 -27.24 -24.28 5.56
C SER A 168 -26.24 -23.14 5.55
N TYR A 169 -25.04 -23.40 6.04
CA TYR A 169 -23.85 -22.77 5.49
C TYR A 169 -23.87 -23.05 3.99
N VAL A 170 -24.08 -22.01 3.20
CA VAL A 170 -24.01 -22.11 1.75
C VAL A 170 -22.63 -21.59 1.38
N ASN A 171 -21.71 -22.50 1.06
CA ASN A 171 -20.54 -22.15 0.30
C ASN A 171 -21.03 -21.77 -1.12
N LEU A 172 -20.99 -20.47 -1.43
CA LEU A 172 -21.64 -19.86 -2.59
C LEU A 172 -20.67 -19.47 -3.70
N ASN A 173 -19.50 -20.08 -3.76
CA ASN A 173 -18.48 -19.52 -4.61
C ASN A 173 -18.53 -20.11 -6.02
N LEU A 174 -18.96 -19.27 -6.94
CA LEU A 174 -18.44 -19.26 -8.29
C LEU A 174 -17.17 -18.43 -8.28
N HIS A 175 -16.01 -19.08 -8.11
CA HIS A 175 -14.65 -18.59 -8.41
C HIS A 175 -14.56 -17.06 -8.64
N PRO A 176 -14.60 -16.24 -7.58
CA PRO A 176 -14.81 -14.80 -7.71
C PRO A 176 -13.55 -14.09 -8.22
N ILE A 177 -12.36 -14.58 -7.85
CA ILE A 177 -11.09 -14.28 -8.54
C ILE A 177 -11.16 -14.98 -9.90
N GLY A 178 -11.88 -14.32 -10.81
CA GLY A 178 -12.41 -14.91 -12.02
C GLY A 178 -11.30 -15.31 -12.98
N ARG A 179 -11.17 -16.62 -13.17
CA ARG A 179 -10.35 -17.33 -14.16
C ARG A 179 -8.87 -17.35 -13.78
N SER A 180 -8.36 -18.57 -13.54
CA SER A 180 -6.94 -18.98 -13.66
C SER A 180 -6.08 -17.83 -14.11
N LEU A 181 -5.30 -17.24 -13.21
CA LEU A 181 -4.35 -16.17 -13.50
C LEU A 181 -3.56 -16.55 -14.75
N LYS A 182 -4.02 -16.06 -15.90
CA LYS A 182 -3.50 -16.51 -17.19
C LYS A 182 -2.19 -15.77 -17.38
N GLY A 183 -1.11 -16.42 -16.97
CA GLY A 183 0.23 -15.97 -17.26
C GLY A 183 0.40 -15.60 -18.71
N ARG A 184 0.98 -14.43 -18.96
CA ARG A 184 1.56 -14.12 -20.26
C ARG A 184 2.96 -14.71 -20.32
N SER A 185 3.20 -15.57 -21.30
CA SER A 185 4.54 -16.03 -21.64
C SER A 185 5.34 -14.88 -22.27
N HIS A 186 6.42 -14.45 -21.61
CA HIS A 186 7.29 -13.35 -22.06
C HIS A 186 8.73 -13.83 -22.28
N ARG A 187 9.40 -13.27 -23.31
CA ARG A 187 10.85 -13.38 -23.52
C ARG A 187 11.53 -12.16 -22.91
N TYR A 188 12.54 -12.37 -22.07
CA TYR A 188 13.17 -11.32 -21.27
C TYR A 188 14.52 -10.85 -21.85
N SER A 189 14.86 -9.58 -21.63
CA SER A 189 16.24 -9.10 -21.73
C SER A 189 16.78 -8.87 -20.32
N ASN A 190 17.95 -9.42 -20.01
CA ASN A 190 18.61 -9.22 -18.71
C ASN A 190 19.19 -7.82 -18.65
N SER A 191 18.40 -6.83 -18.23
CA SER A 191 18.98 -5.62 -17.65
C SER A 191 19.45 -5.97 -16.23
N GLY A 192 20.70 -5.68 -15.89
CA GLY A 192 21.29 -6.07 -14.60
C GLY A 192 20.72 -5.32 -13.38
N ASP A 193 19.80 -4.37 -13.56
CA ASP A 193 19.13 -3.61 -12.51
C ASP A 193 17.66 -4.08 -12.34
N PRO A 194 17.30 -4.73 -11.22
CA PRO A 194 15.96 -5.25 -10.97
C PRO A 194 14.83 -4.20 -11.05
N ILE A 195 15.13 -2.94 -10.72
CA ILE A 195 14.13 -1.86 -10.77
C ILE A 195 13.83 -1.51 -12.22
N GLN A 196 14.86 -1.36 -13.04
CA GLN A 196 14.69 -1.05 -14.46
C GLN A 196 14.09 -2.22 -15.23
N ASP A 197 14.44 -3.45 -14.89
CA ASP A 197 13.80 -4.65 -15.44
C ASP A 197 12.29 -4.63 -15.16
N THR A 198 11.90 -4.42 -13.89
CA THR A 198 10.49 -4.35 -13.50
C THR A 198 9.74 -3.22 -14.23
N ARG A 199 10.32 -2.02 -14.30
CA ARG A 199 9.73 -0.86 -15.01
C ARG A 199 9.58 -1.10 -16.51
N SER A 200 10.50 -1.83 -17.12
CA SER A 200 10.51 -2.15 -18.56
C SER A 200 9.58 -3.31 -18.91
N GLY A 201 8.77 -3.79 -17.96
CA GLY A 201 7.86 -4.92 -18.16
C GLY A 201 8.53 -6.29 -17.98
N GLY A 202 9.76 -6.32 -17.46
CA GLY A 202 10.45 -7.54 -17.07
C GLY A 202 9.69 -8.30 -15.98
N GLY A 203 9.09 -7.59 -15.02
CA GLY A 203 8.30 -8.19 -13.95
C GLY A 203 9.01 -8.20 -12.60
N CYS A 204 8.20 -8.23 -11.55
CA CYS A 204 8.59 -8.22 -10.16
C CYS A 204 9.29 -9.54 -9.78
N THR A 205 10.35 -9.48 -8.97
CA THR A 205 11.11 -10.63 -8.45
C THR A 205 11.41 -10.42 -6.96
N PRO A 206 11.79 -11.46 -6.19
CA PRO A 206 12.21 -11.29 -4.80
C PRO A 206 13.35 -10.27 -4.63
N GLY A 207 14.32 -10.25 -5.55
CA GLY A 207 15.42 -9.29 -5.55
C GLY A 207 14.96 -7.84 -5.74
N PHE A 208 13.99 -7.62 -6.63
CA PHE A 208 13.35 -6.32 -6.79
C PHE A 208 12.63 -5.89 -5.50
N LEU A 209 11.78 -6.74 -4.91
CA LEU A 209 11.04 -6.41 -3.69
C LEU A 209 11.96 -6.07 -2.52
N ARG A 210 13.04 -6.85 -2.34
CA ARG A 210 14.09 -6.57 -1.35
C ARG A 210 14.73 -5.21 -1.55
N THR A 211 15.08 -4.88 -2.79
CA THR A 211 15.71 -3.60 -3.13
C THR A 211 14.76 -2.42 -2.95
N TRP A 212 13.53 -2.55 -3.45
CA TRP A 212 12.54 -1.50 -3.48
C TRP A 212 12.08 -1.13 -2.06
N TYR A 213 11.65 -2.13 -1.29
CA TYR A 213 11.14 -1.95 0.08
C TYR A 213 12.22 -1.93 1.16
N GLY A 214 13.48 -2.22 0.81
CA GLY A 214 14.55 -2.35 1.79
C GLY A 214 14.40 -3.57 2.70
N ILE A 215 13.75 -4.64 2.22
CA ILE A 215 13.59 -5.90 2.95
C ILE A 215 14.95 -6.61 2.95
N PRO A 216 15.54 -6.90 4.12
CA PRO A 216 16.83 -7.56 4.21
C PRO A 216 16.74 -9.03 3.80
N ARG A 217 17.90 -9.64 3.53
CA ARG A 217 17.96 -11.11 3.54
C ARG A 217 17.70 -11.61 4.96
N GLN A 218 16.99 -12.71 5.08
CA GLN A 218 16.78 -13.35 6.37
C GLN A 218 18.05 -14.11 6.76
N GLU A 219 18.81 -13.58 7.72
CA GLU A 219 20.03 -14.24 8.21
C GLU A 219 19.70 -15.40 9.15
N ASN A 220 18.78 -15.18 10.08
CA ASN A 220 18.32 -16.14 11.07
C ASN A 220 16.79 -16.06 11.20
N ALA A 221 16.14 -17.21 11.41
CA ALA A 221 14.75 -17.29 11.83
C ALA A 221 14.69 -17.74 13.28
N ASN A 222 13.72 -17.22 14.05
CA ASN A 222 13.46 -17.80 15.37
C ASN A 222 12.76 -19.15 15.16
N GLU A 223 13.20 -20.20 15.85
CA GLU A 223 12.62 -21.53 15.67
C GLU A 223 11.11 -21.55 15.93
N THR A 224 10.62 -20.75 16.88
CA THR A 224 9.19 -20.66 17.27
C THR A 224 8.35 -19.85 16.32
N ASN A 225 8.97 -19.05 15.44
CA ASN A 225 8.24 -18.30 14.44
C ASN A 225 7.78 -19.21 13.30
N ALA A 226 6.57 -18.95 12.81
CA ALA A 226 6.03 -19.67 11.66
C ALA A 226 5.07 -18.78 10.90
N GLN A 227 4.89 -19.08 9.62
CA GLN A 227 3.96 -18.39 8.75
C GLN A 227 3.06 -19.39 8.01
N GLY A 228 1.97 -18.90 7.43
CA GLY A 228 0.95 -19.75 6.84
C GLY A 228 0.35 -19.20 5.55
N ILE A 229 0.03 -20.11 4.63
CA ILE A 229 -0.74 -19.84 3.42
C ILE A 229 -1.87 -20.86 3.27
N PRO A 230 -3.12 -20.50 3.58
CA PRO A 230 -4.28 -21.28 3.19
C PRO A 230 -4.65 -21.00 1.74
N GLU A 231 -4.52 -22.03 0.92
CA GLU A 231 -4.96 -22.06 -0.48
C GLU A 231 -6.38 -22.60 -0.54
N PHE A 232 -7.24 -21.97 -1.34
CA PHE A 232 -8.64 -22.36 -1.50
C PHE A 232 -8.87 -22.98 -2.89
N TYR A 233 -10.09 -23.37 -3.25
CA TYR A 233 -10.43 -23.72 -4.65
C TYR A 233 -9.73 -24.92 -5.30
N GLU A 234 -9.29 -25.92 -4.52
CA GLU A 234 -8.49 -27.07 -5.01
C GLU A 234 -7.16 -26.65 -5.65
N GLU A 235 -6.65 -25.49 -5.25
CA GLU A 235 -5.37 -25.01 -5.70
C GLU A 235 -4.25 -25.83 -5.05
N ALA A 236 -3.27 -26.18 -5.87
CA ALA A 236 -2.14 -26.98 -5.48
C ALA A 236 -0.86 -26.24 -5.88
N TRP A 237 0.22 -26.57 -5.19
CA TRP A 237 1.55 -26.10 -5.52
C TRP A 237 2.40 -27.27 -6.05
N SER A 238 3.59 -26.96 -6.52
CA SER A 238 4.48 -27.93 -7.15
C SER A 238 5.88 -27.76 -6.59
N GLU A 239 6.40 -28.83 -5.98
CA GLU A 239 7.77 -28.85 -5.45
C GLU A 239 8.80 -28.58 -6.54
N SER A 240 8.59 -29.12 -7.74
CA SER A 240 9.47 -28.85 -8.88
C SER A 240 9.47 -27.38 -9.32
N ASP A 241 8.33 -26.68 -9.17
CA ASP A 241 8.24 -25.25 -9.47
C ASP A 241 8.91 -24.40 -8.39
N LEU A 242 8.75 -24.78 -7.12
CA LEU A 242 9.43 -24.12 -6.00
C LEU A 242 10.95 -24.27 -6.09
N ILE A 243 11.44 -25.48 -6.39
CA ILE A 243 12.88 -25.72 -6.61
C ILE A 243 13.39 -24.84 -7.74
N LYS A 244 12.69 -24.84 -8.88
CA LYS A 244 13.06 -24.00 -10.03
C LYS A 244 13.06 -22.51 -9.69
N PHE A 245 12.09 -22.06 -8.89
CA PHE A 245 12.02 -20.68 -8.41
C PHE A 245 13.24 -20.32 -7.56
N PHE A 246 13.60 -21.17 -6.61
CA PHE A 246 14.74 -20.95 -5.72
C PHE A 246 16.07 -20.99 -6.47
N ASP A 247 16.26 -21.96 -7.37
CA ASP A 247 17.44 -22.02 -8.24
C ASP A 247 17.60 -20.77 -9.11
N THR A 248 16.48 -20.18 -9.56
CA THR A 248 16.48 -19.01 -10.46
C THR A 248 16.68 -17.69 -9.71
N TYR A 249 15.97 -17.48 -8.59
CA TYR A 249 15.89 -16.17 -7.94
C TYR A 249 16.53 -16.10 -6.55
N MET A 250 16.82 -17.26 -5.94
CA MET A 250 17.29 -17.38 -4.56
C MET A 250 18.62 -18.15 -4.47
N ALA A 251 19.49 -17.97 -5.47
CA ALA A 251 20.76 -18.67 -5.56
C ALA A 251 21.56 -18.59 -4.24
N GLY A 252 21.90 -19.76 -3.69
CA GLY A 252 22.62 -19.92 -2.43
C GLY A 252 21.76 -20.02 -1.17
N GLU A 253 20.44 -19.83 -1.26
CA GLU A 253 19.51 -20.16 -0.17
C GLU A 253 19.11 -21.63 -0.23
N ALA A 254 18.90 -22.25 0.93
CA ALA A 254 18.32 -23.58 1.02
C ALA A 254 16.81 -23.53 0.68
N LEU A 255 16.25 -24.67 0.28
CA LEU A 255 14.81 -24.81 0.14
C LEU A 255 14.11 -24.59 1.49
N PRO A 256 12.93 -23.96 1.49
CA PRO A 256 12.22 -23.62 2.71
C PRO A 256 11.66 -24.85 3.41
N SER A 257 11.52 -24.78 4.74
CA SER A 257 10.84 -25.82 5.52
C SER A 257 9.32 -25.66 5.38
N LEU A 258 8.67 -26.66 4.77
CA LEU A 258 7.22 -26.69 4.57
C LEU A 258 6.56 -27.73 5.45
N VAL A 259 5.47 -27.34 6.12
CA VAL A 259 4.56 -28.27 6.81
C VAL A 259 3.23 -28.24 6.07
N THR A 260 2.95 -29.30 5.33
CA THR A 260 1.71 -29.39 4.56
C THR A 260 0.60 -29.99 5.40
N HIS A 261 -0.49 -29.25 5.53
CA HIS A 261 -1.73 -29.77 6.10
C HIS A 261 -2.54 -30.38 4.95
N GLN A 262 -2.39 -31.70 4.77
CA GLN A 262 -3.22 -32.49 3.88
C GLN A 262 -4.38 -33.05 4.71
N VAL A 263 -5.61 -32.69 4.35
CA VAL A 263 -6.78 -33.38 4.88
C VAL A 263 -6.94 -34.70 4.11
N PRO A 264 -7.40 -35.80 4.74
CA PRO A 264 -7.58 -37.08 4.05
C PRO A 264 -8.36 -36.94 2.72
N ASP A 265 -7.95 -37.69 1.69
CA ASP A 265 -8.40 -37.62 0.29
C ASP A 265 -7.91 -36.40 -0.54
N ARG A 266 -6.99 -35.60 0.00
CA ARG A 266 -6.42 -34.42 -0.70
C ARG A 266 -4.97 -34.69 -1.10
N ASP A 267 -4.74 -34.84 -2.41
CA ASP A 267 -3.40 -34.93 -3.00
C ASP A 267 -2.97 -33.55 -3.51
N ASN A 268 -1.90 -32.99 -2.93
CA ASN A 268 -1.12 -31.94 -3.57
C ASN A 268 -0.50 -32.48 -4.87
N SER A 269 -1.24 -32.36 -5.97
CA SER A 269 -0.86 -32.94 -7.25
C SER A 269 -0.31 -31.89 -8.19
N TYR A 270 0.87 -32.17 -8.75
CA TYR A 270 1.46 -31.38 -9.85
C TYR A 270 0.47 -31.05 -10.97
N LYS A 271 -0.48 -31.97 -11.28
CA LYS A 271 -1.50 -31.75 -12.32
C LYS A 271 -2.46 -30.61 -11.99
N LYS A 272 -2.71 -30.38 -10.70
CA LYS A 272 -3.59 -29.32 -10.18
C LYS A 272 -2.84 -28.03 -9.83
N ALA A 273 -1.52 -27.96 -10.05
CA ALA A 273 -0.73 -26.77 -9.75
C ALA A 273 -1.36 -25.51 -10.39
N SER A 274 -1.65 -24.49 -9.57
CA SER A 274 -2.30 -23.24 -10.00
C SER A 274 -1.35 -22.05 -9.91
N GLY A 275 -1.78 -20.91 -10.47
CA GLY A 275 -1.03 -19.66 -10.39
C GLY A 275 -1.02 -19.06 -8.99
N GLU A 276 -2.14 -19.13 -8.27
CA GLU A 276 -2.31 -18.55 -6.92
C GLU A 276 -1.43 -19.26 -5.89
N ALA A 277 -1.64 -20.58 -5.71
CA ALA A 277 -0.86 -21.37 -4.78
C ALA A 277 0.64 -21.39 -5.10
N SER A 278 1.02 -21.18 -6.36
CA SER A 278 2.41 -20.99 -6.74
C SER A 278 2.94 -19.62 -6.37
N LEU A 279 2.17 -18.54 -6.62
CA LEU A 279 2.52 -17.17 -6.29
C LEU A 279 2.75 -17.00 -4.79
N ASP A 280 1.76 -17.40 -4.00
CA ASP A 280 1.72 -17.20 -2.54
C ASP A 280 2.88 -17.93 -1.89
N LEU A 281 3.04 -19.22 -2.21
CA LEU A 281 4.14 -20.04 -1.69
C LEU A 281 5.51 -19.53 -2.13
N GLN A 282 5.70 -19.24 -3.43
CA GLN A 282 7.02 -18.84 -3.95
C GLN A 282 7.48 -17.52 -3.35
N TYR A 283 6.61 -16.53 -3.19
CA TYR A 283 7.02 -15.21 -2.69
C TYR A 283 7.13 -15.14 -1.17
N ILE A 284 6.22 -15.76 -0.41
CA ILE A 284 6.33 -15.76 1.05
C ILE A 284 7.61 -16.47 1.50
N THR A 285 7.91 -17.62 0.89
CA THR A 285 9.12 -18.40 1.21
C THR A 285 10.38 -17.77 0.65
N ALA A 286 10.34 -17.06 -0.48
CA ALA A 286 11.54 -16.40 -0.99
C ALA A 286 11.97 -15.19 -0.14
N LEU A 287 11.02 -14.46 0.43
CA LEU A 287 11.34 -13.33 1.30
C LEU A 287 11.75 -13.79 2.70
N THR A 288 11.21 -14.92 3.18
CA THR A 288 11.51 -15.52 4.50
C THR A 288 11.86 -17.02 4.42
N PRO A 289 12.96 -17.39 3.73
CA PRO A 289 13.27 -18.78 3.39
C PRO A 289 13.61 -19.69 4.59
N ARG A 290 13.92 -19.10 5.74
CA ARG A 290 14.33 -19.83 6.96
C ARG A 290 13.17 -20.02 7.95
N THR A 291 12.02 -19.38 7.72
CA THR A 291 10.84 -19.54 8.55
C THR A 291 10.02 -20.75 8.10
N THR A 292 9.58 -21.59 9.04
CA THR A 292 8.66 -22.69 8.74
C THR A 292 7.36 -22.14 8.15
N THR A 293 6.97 -22.66 6.99
CA THR A 293 5.75 -22.27 6.29
C THR A 293 4.74 -23.41 6.33
N TYR A 294 3.60 -23.17 6.97
CA TYR A 294 2.45 -24.06 6.93
C TYR A 294 1.65 -23.80 5.66
N VAL A 295 1.31 -24.86 4.93
CA VAL A 295 0.56 -24.77 3.67
C VAL A 295 -0.69 -25.62 3.80
N TRP A 296 -1.85 -24.99 3.65
CA TRP A 296 -3.13 -25.71 3.56
C TRP A 296 -3.58 -25.70 2.12
N SER A 297 -3.78 -26.88 1.53
CA SER A 297 -4.42 -27.00 0.22
C SER A 297 -5.87 -27.38 0.43
N GLN A 298 -6.75 -26.38 0.45
CA GLN A 298 -8.16 -26.59 0.72
C GLN A 298 -8.92 -26.84 -0.58
N THR A 299 -9.79 -27.85 -0.58
CA THR A 299 -10.68 -28.09 -1.71
C THR A 299 -11.78 -27.05 -1.73
N GLY A 300 -11.84 -26.21 -2.76
CA GLY A 300 -13.00 -25.36 -3.01
C GLY A 300 -13.94 -25.92 -4.08
N THR A 301 -14.21 -27.23 -4.02
CA THR A 301 -15.32 -27.82 -4.78
C THR A 301 -16.16 -28.79 -3.95
N ASN A 302 -16.45 -28.44 -2.68
CA ASN A 302 -17.68 -28.93 -2.08
C ASN A 302 -18.71 -27.81 -1.81
N PRO A 303 -19.48 -27.40 -2.83
CA PRO A 303 -20.71 -26.62 -2.64
C PRO A 303 -21.78 -27.31 -1.76
N TYR A 304 -21.59 -28.59 -1.41
CA TYR A 304 -22.67 -29.49 -0.97
C TYR A 304 -22.74 -29.74 0.52
N SER A 305 -21.89 -29.13 1.35
CA SER A 305 -21.85 -29.51 2.77
C SER A 305 -21.53 -28.34 3.68
N SER A 306 -22.31 -28.21 4.76
CA SER A 306 -21.97 -27.43 5.95
C SER A 306 -20.76 -27.99 6.71
N ILE A 307 -20.19 -29.12 6.26
CA ILE A 307 -18.96 -29.69 6.82
C ILE A 307 -17.71 -28.98 6.30
N ASP A 308 -17.67 -28.55 5.02
CA ASP A 308 -16.47 -28.08 4.33
C ASP A 308 -16.46 -26.54 4.19
N GLU A 309 -16.34 -25.84 5.32
CA GLU A 309 -16.08 -24.41 5.36
C GLU A 309 -14.57 -24.18 5.46
N PRO A 310 -13.86 -23.94 4.34
CA PRO A 310 -12.41 -23.97 4.36
C PRO A 310 -11.81 -22.88 5.26
N PHE A 311 -12.49 -21.74 5.44
CA PHE A 311 -12.05 -20.72 6.39
C PHE A 311 -12.17 -21.17 7.85
N VAL A 312 -13.27 -21.84 8.19
CA VAL A 312 -13.55 -22.27 9.56
C VAL A 312 -12.65 -23.45 9.93
N GLU A 313 -12.51 -24.44 9.04
CA GLU A 313 -11.62 -25.59 9.27
C GLU A 313 -10.16 -25.14 9.43
N TRP A 314 -9.67 -24.30 8.53
CA TRP A 314 -8.32 -23.76 8.61
C TRP A 314 -8.08 -22.95 9.89
N ALA A 315 -9.01 -22.05 10.24
CA ALA A 315 -8.86 -21.23 11.43
C ALA A 315 -8.93 -22.10 12.71
N GLU A 316 -9.79 -23.12 12.71
CA GLU A 316 -9.86 -24.11 13.79
C GLU A 316 -8.55 -24.88 13.95
N ASP A 317 -7.93 -25.31 12.84
CA ASP A 317 -6.62 -25.98 12.85
C ASP A 317 -5.54 -25.10 13.47
N ILE A 318 -5.43 -23.85 13.05
CA ILE A 318 -4.42 -22.93 13.62
C ILE A 318 -4.69 -22.67 15.11
N VAL A 319 -5.94 -22.46 15.51
CA VAL A 319 -6.28 -22.26 16.93
C VAL A 319 -5.91 -23.48 17.77
N LYS A 320 -5.94 -24.69 17.21
CA LYS A 320 -5.52 -25.92 17.90
C LYS A 320 -3.99 -26.12 17.96
N MET A 321 -3.22 -25.43 17.12
CA MET A 321 -1.76 -25.58 17.10
C MET A 321 -1.13 -25.11 18.42
N SER A 322 -0.20 -25.91 18.93
CA SER A 322 0.67 -25.50 20.03
C SER A 322 1.60 -24.34 19.62
N ARG A 323 2.03 -24.33 18.35
CA ARG A 323 2.84 -23.28 17.71
C ARG A 323 2.13 -22.82 16.42
N PRO A 324 1.21 -21.85 16.52
CA PRO A 324 0.46 -21.39 15.36
C PRO A 324 1.38 -20.68 14.36
N ALA A 325 0.95 -20.62 13.10
CA ALA A 325 1.50 -19.67 12.15
C ALA A 325 1.19 -18.25 12.64
N TYR A 326 2.18 -17.52 13.15
CA TYR A 326 1.98 -16.17 13.70
C TYR A 326 1.67 -15.13 12.63
N VAL A 327 1.92 -15.42 11.36
CA VAL A 327 1.52 -14.58 10.23
C VAL A 327 0.90 -15.44 9.14
N VAL A 328 -0.31 -15.08 8.69
CA VAL A 328 -1.03 -15.82 7.67
C VAL A 328 -1.44 -14.88 6.53
N SER A 329 -1.10 -15.27 5.30
CA SER A 329 -1.47 -14.58 4.07
C SER A 329 -2.63 -15.32 3.40
N ILE A 330 -3.76 -14.65 3.22
CA ILE A 330 -4.97 -15.20 2.60
C ILE A 330 -5.25 -14.44 1.29
N SER A 331 -5.23 -15.17 0.19
CA SER A 331 -5.57 -14.62 -1.13
C SER A 331 -6.98 -15.04 -1.52
N TYR A 332 -7.97 -14.24 -1.09
CA TYR A 332 -9.38 -14.56 -1.29
C TYR A 332 -10.27 -13.32 -1.22
N SER A 333 -11.32 -13.30 -2.03
CA SER A 333 -12.40 -12.32 -1.97
C SER A 333 -13.73 -12.92 -2.44
N ASP A 334 -14.82 -12.43 -1.85
CA ASP A 334 -16.23 -12.53 -2.24
C ASP A 334 -16.92 -11.16 -2.16
N ASP A 335 -18.14 -11.05 -2.70
CA ASP A 335 -19.01 -9.89 -2.46
C ASP A 335 -19.58 -9.90 -1.04
N GLU A 336 -19.35 -8.80 -0.29
CA GLU A 336 -19.79 -8.68 1.10
C GLU A 336 -21.32 -8.77 1.24
N GLN A 337 -22.06 -8.07 0.38
CA GLN A 337 -23.51 -8.05 0.46
C GLN A 337 -24.06 -9.46 0.25
N HIS A 338 -23.54 -10.18 -0.75
CA HIS A 338 -23.94 -11.54 -1.06
C HIS A 338 -23.70 -12.50 0.10
N ILE A 339 -22.51 -12.48 0.72
CA ILE A 339 -22.20 -13.35 1.86
C ILE A 339 -23.16 -13.10 3.03
N PHE A 340 -23.39 -11.83 3.38
CA PHE A 340 -24.28 -11.48 4.48
C PHE A 340 -25.76 -11.75 4.21
N GLU A 341 -26.23 -11.56 2.97
CA GLU A 341 -27.60 -11.94 2.58
C GLU A 341 -27.80 -13.46 2.63
N SER A 342 -26.74 -14.21 2.34
CA SER A 342 -26.79 -15.66 2.31
C SER A 342 -26.69 -16.28 3.69
N SER A 343 -25.76 -15.81 4.52
CA SER A 343 -25.59 -16.22 5.92
C SER A 343 -24.74 -15.20 6.68
N GLU A 344 -25.39 -14.27 7.38
CA GLU A 344 -24.69 -13.38 8.32
C GLU A 344 -24.01 -14.18 9.43
N ALA A 345 -24.68 -15.22 9.96
CA ALA A 345 -24.11 -16.13 10.95
C ALA A 345 -22.74 -16.70 10.55
N TYR A 346 -22.57 -17.10 9.28
CA TYR A 346 -21.30 -17.59 8.76
C TYR A 346 -20.22 -16.50 8.80
N ALA A 347 -20.52 -15.32 8.25
CA ALA A 347 -19.58 -14.20 8.26
C ALA A 347 -19.13 -13.85 9.69
N ARG A 348 -20.08 -13.75 10.62
CA ARG A 348 -19.81 -13.46 12.04
C ARG A 348 -19.07 -14.59 12.76
N SER A 349 -19.29 -15.85 12.38
CA SER A 349 -18.53 -16.98 12.95
C SER A 349 -17.05 -16.92 12.56
N PHE A 350 -16.75 -16.45 11.35
CA PHE A 350 -15.37 -16.22 10.94
C PHE A 350 -14.73 -15.05 11.70
N ASP A 351 -15.46 -13.97 11.97
CA ASP A 351 -14.97 -12.87 12.83
C ASP A 351 -14.55 -13.36 14.23
N VAL A 352 -15.35 -14.25 14.82
CA VAL A 352 -15.01 -14.89 16.11
C VAL A 352 -13.69 -15.65 16.00
N LEU A 353 -13.48 -16.39 14.91
CA LEU A 353 -12.23 -17.11 14.69
C LEU A 353 -11.04 -16.18 14.44
N LEU A 354 -11.21 -15.07 13.72
CA LEU A 354 -10.18 -14.04 13.57
C LEU A 354 -9.77 -13.45 14.93
N MET A 355 -10.73 -13.14 15.80
CA MET A 355 -10.44 -12.67 17.16
C MET A 355 -9.72 -13.75 17.99
N LYS A 356 -10.10 -15.02 17.88
CA LYS A 356 -9.39 -16.14 18.53
C LYS A 356 -7.95 -16.29 18.04
N LEU A 357 -7.73 -16.20 16.72
CA LEU A 357 -6.41 -16.24 16.12
C LEU A 357 -5.54 -15.09 16.62
N ALA A 358 -6.08 -13.87 16.66
CA ALA A 358 -5.39 -12.72 17.24
C ALA A 358 -5.09 -12.90 18.73
N ALA A 359 -6.00 -13.52 19.50
CA ALA A 359 -5.76 -13.92 20.89
C ALA A 359 -4.65 -14.96 21.06
N ARG A 360 -4.37 -15.76 20.02
CA ARG A 360 -3.20 -16.66 19.93
C ARG A 360 -1.94 -15.96 19.38
N GLY A 361 -1.98 -14.65 19.10
CA GLY A 361 -0.84 -13.90 18.58
C GLY A 361 -0.66 -13.97 17.06
N VAL A 362 -1.69 -14.38 16.33
CA VAL A 362 -1.66 -14.51 14.87
C VAL A 362 -2.08 -13.21 14.19
N SER A 363 -1.29 -12.75 13.23
CA SER A 363 -1.65 -11.72 12.26
C SER A 363 -2.29 -12.38 11.03
N VAL A 364 -3.55 -12.06 10.74
CA VAL A 364 -4.24 -12.53 9.51
C VAL A 364 -4.31 -11.39 8.50
N LEU A 365 -3.74 -11.61 7.33
CA LEU A 365 -3.69 -10.65 6.23
C LEU A 365 -4.52 -11.18 5.06
N VAL A 366 -5.33 -10.32 4.46
CA VAL A 366 -6.22 -10.69 3.36
C VAL A 366 -6.05 -9.73 2.19
N ALA A 367 -5.96 -10.30 0.98
CA ALA A 367 -5.98 -9.54 -0.28
C ALA A 367 -7.26 -8.69 -0.38
N SER A 368 -7.12 -7.40 -0.70
CA SER A 368 -8.25 -6.47 -0.76
C SER A 368 -9.16 -6.64 -1.99
N GLY A 369 -8.73 -7.42 -2.98
CA GLY A 369 -9.46 -7.76 -4.21
C GLY A 369 -8.91 -7.08 -5.46
N ASP A 370 -9.36 -7.55 -6.63
CA ASP A 370 -8.73 -7.23 -7.94
C ASP A 370 -9.68 -6.56 -8.95
N ASP A 371 -10.90 -6.23 -8.52
CA ASP A 371 -12.00 -5.74 -9.35
C ASP A 371 -12.28 -4.22 -9.19
N GLY A 372 -11.36 -3.50 -8.54
CA GLY A 372 -11.53 -2.09 -8.23
C GLY A 372 -12.77 -1.80 -7.40
N VAL A 373 -13.29 -0.58 -7.50
CA VAL A 373 -14.42 -0.08 -6.70
C VAL A 373 -15.75 -0.80 -6.98
N ALA A 374 -15.88 -1.44 -8.13
CA ALA A 374 -17.10 -2.14 -8.52
C ALA A 374 -17.27 -3.48 -7.77
N GLY A 375 -16.16 -4.06 -7.31
CA GLY A 375 -16.11 -5.35 -6.64
C GLY A 375 -16.67 -6.49 -7.49
N GLN A 376 -17.18 -7.52 -6.82
CA GLN A 376 -17.65 -8.77 -7.42
C GLN A 376 -19.18 -8.94 -7.31
N ARG A 377 -19.92 -7.83 -7.26
CA ARG A 377 -21.38 -7.83 -7.05
C ARG A 377 -22.10 -8.86 -7.94
N PRO A 378 -23.02 -9.67 -7.37
CA PRO A 378 -23.76 -10.66 -8.12
C PRO A 378 -24.47 -10.05 -9.34
N GLY A 379 -24.33 -10.71 -10.49
CA GLY A 379 -24.98 -10.26 -11.73
C GLY A 379 -24.18 -9.24 -12.55
N LEU A 380 -23.06 -8.70 -12.04
CA LEU A 380 -22.17 -7.84 -12.85
C LEU A 380 -21.79 -8.52 -14.17
N GLN A 381 -21.47 -9.82 -14.15
CA GLN A 381 -21.11 -10.57 -15.36
C GLN A 381 -22.23 -10.64 -16.42
N LYS A 382 -23.49 -10.37 -16.06
CA LYS A 382 -24.65 -10.33 -16.97
C LYS A 382 -24.91 -8.93 -17.53
N ILE A 383 -24.29 -7.89 -16.94
CA ILE A 383 -24.37 -6.51 -17.42
C ILE A 383 -23.44 -6.37 -18.62
N ASP A 384 -23.92 -5.71 -19.67
CA ASP A 384 -23.10 -5.37 -20.82
C ASP A 384 -21.92 -4.49 -20.36
N LYS A 385 -20.70 -4.83 -20.79
CA LYS A 385 -19.49 -4.06 -20.44
C LYS A 385 -19.52 -2.63 -20.98
N SER A 386 -20.44 -2.28 -21.87
CA SER A 386 -20.66 -0.92 -22.35
C SER A 386 -21.63 -0.12 -21.46
N ASP A 387 -22.44 -0.79 -20.62
CA ASP A 387 -23.34 -0.15 -19.67
C ASP A 387 -22.60 0.20 -18.37
N THR A 388 -21.80 1.26 -18.45
CA THR A 388 -21.03 1.76 -17.30
C THR A 388 -21.92 2.24 -16.16
N THR A 389 -23.17 2.63 -16.41
CA THR A 389 -24.09 3.13 -15.38
C THR A 389 -24.55 2.00 -14.47
N ALA A 390 -24.98 0.87 -15.05
CA ALA A 390 -25.35 -0.31 -14.27
C ALA A 390 -24.12 -0.96 -13.60
N TRP A 391 -22.98 -1.01 -14.31
CA TRP A 391 -21.74 -1.56 -13.76
C TRP A 391 -21.20 -0.74 -12.59
N CYS A 392 -21.37 0.58 -12.59
CA CYS A 392 -20.76 1.48 -11.60
C CYS A 392 -21.79 2.18 -10.72
N GLN A 393 -22.96 1.55 -10.55
CA GLN A 393 -24.08 2.15 -9.82
C GLN A 393 -23.79 2.38 -8.33
N VAL A 394 -23.12 1.43 -7.68
CA VAL A 394 -22.80 1.46 -6.24
C VAL A 394 -21.43 0.81 -5.99
N HIS A 395 -20.78 1.22 -4.91
CA HIS A 395 -19.60 0.55 -4.39
C HIS A 395 -19.90 -0.92 -4.04
N GLY A 396 -19.01 -1.84 -4.41
CA GLY A 396 -19.11 -3.27 -4.11
C GLY A 396 -18.05 -3.74 -3.11
N PRO A 397 -18.27 -3.59 -1.78
CA PRO A 397 -17.31 -4.03 -0.78
C PRO A 397 -17.07 -5.55 -0.83
N GLN A 398 -15.87 -5.98 -0.48
CA GLN A 398 -15.44 -7.38 -0.55
C GLN A 398 -15.24 -8.01 0.83
N TRP A 399 -15.62 -9.28 0.96
CA TRP A 399 -15.47 -10.11 2.17
C TRP A 399 -14.44 -11.23 1.91
N PRO A 400 -13.63 -11.67 2.88
CA PRO A 400 -13.59 -11.23 4.28
C PRO A 400 -12.78 -9.95 4.50
N THR A 401 -12.13 -9.40 3.48
CA THR A 401 -11.24 -8.24 3.63
C THR A 401 -11.89 -7.01 4.29
N SER A 402 -13.22 -6.87 4.25
CA SER A 402 -13.95 -5.80 4.93
C SER A 402 -14.10 -5.98 6.45
N SER A 403 -13.77 -7.16 7.01
CA SER A 403 -13.79 -7.39 8.46
C SER A 403 -12.77 -6.48 9.18
N PRO A 404 -13.11 -5.93 10.36
CA PRO A 404 -12.20 -5.10 11.15
C PRO A 404 -11.19 -5.91 11.97
N TYR A 405 -11.24 -7.24 11.92
CA TYR A 405 -10.43 -8.16 12.73
C TYR A 405 -9.22 -8.74 11.97
N LEU A 406 -8.90 -8.19 10.81
CA LEU A 406 -7.80 -8.61 9.94
C LEU A 406 -7.13 -7.40 9.27
N THR A 407 -5.97 -7.62 8.68
CA THR A 407 -5.26 -6.61 7.89
C THR A 407 -5.54 -6.78 6.40
N SER A 408 -6.18 -5.80 5.77
CA SER A 408 -6.46 -5.76 4.33
C SER A 408 -5.26 -5.20 3.56
N VAL A 409 -4.84 -5.90 2.50
CA VAL A 409 -3.66 -5.53 1.69
C VAL A 409 -4.07 -5.20 0.25
N GLY A 410 -3.81 -3.95 -0.14
CA GLY A 410 -3.97 -3.41 -1.50
C GLY A 410 -2.78 -3.66 -2.41
N ALA A 411 -2.93 -3.27 -3.67
CA ALA A 411 -1.94 -3.43 -4.72
C ALA A 411 -1.51 -2.09 -5.32
N THR A 412 -0.20 -1.87 -5.38
CA THR A 412 0.44 -0.80 -6.13
C THR A 412 1.18 -1.36 -7.34
N MET A 413 1.61 -0.47 -8.22
CA MET A 413 2.52 -0.79 -9.33
C MET A 413 3.51 0.34 -9.52
N LEU A 414 4.66 0.07 -10.17
CA LEU A 414 5.53 1.14 -10.60
C LEU A 414 4.91 1.90 -11.77
N ALA A 415 4.96 3.24 -11.72
CA ALA A 415 4.67 4.05 -12.90
C ALA A 415 5.64 3.69 -14.04
N LYS A 416 5.12 3.57 -15.26
CA LYS A 416 5.96 3.38 -16.45
C LYS A 416 6.57 4.71 -16.87
N SER A 417 7.79 4.67 -17.41
CA SER A 417 8.50 5.86 -17.89
C SER A 417 7.75 6.64 -18.97
N GLU A 418 6.87 5.96 -19.70
CA GLU A 418 6.01 6.51 -20.77
C GLU A 418 4.69 7.11 -20.24
N ASP A 419 4.25 6.69 -19.06
CA ASP A 419 3.05 7.21 -18.38
C ASP A 419 3.35 8.41 -17.46
N ALA A 420 4.63 8.69 -17.20
CA ALA A 420 5.09 9.85 -16.46
C ALA A 420 5.01 11.09 -17.37
N PRO A 421 4.14 12.07 -17.08
CA PRO A 421 4.20 13.35 -17.77
C PRO A 421 5.61 13.91 -17.62
N SER A 422 6.17 14.53 -18.67
CA SER A 422 7.54 15.09 -18.65
C SER A 422 7.82 16.10 -17.52
N TYR A 423 6.76 16.56 -16.85
CA TYR A 423 6.75 17.47 -15.70
C TYR A 423 6.60 16.77 -14.33
N PHE A 424 5.97 15.58 -14.26
CA PHE A 424 5.86 14.76 -13.05
C PHE A 424 6.63 13.45 -13.28
N ASN A 425 7.94 13.48 -13.08
CA ASN A 425 8.78 12.29 -13.15
C ASN A 425 8.67 11.48 -11.83
N THR A 426 7.46 11.09 -11.42
CA THR A 426 7.30 10.16 -10.29
C THR A 426 7.47 8.75 -10.83
N LEU A 427 8.72 8.31 -10.95
CA LEU A 427 9.07 6.88 -11.14
C LEU A 427 8.83 6.10 -9.82
N ASP A 428 7.73 6.40 -9.15
CA ASP A 428 7.33 5.92 -7.82
C ASP A 428 6.15 4.93 -7.95
N GLU A 429 5.70 4.39 -6.82
CA GLU A 429 4.50 3.56 -6.75
C GLU A 429 3.24 4.39 -7.02
N VAL A 430 2.32 3.79 -7.75
CA VAL A 430 0.97 4.30 -8.06
C VAL A 430 -0.04 3.19 -7.82
N ILE A 431 -1.33 3.52 -7.74
CA ILE A 431 -2.38 2.50 -7.63
C ILE A 431 -2.25 1.48 -8.76
N CYS A 432 -2.29 0.19 -8.44
CA CYS A 432 -2.34 -0.86 -9.43
C CYS A 432 -3.71 -0.84 -10.11
N SER A 433 -3.74 -0.49 -11.40
CA SER A 433 -4.99 -0.43 -12.16
C SER A 433 -4.83 -0.89 -13.60
N THR A 434 -5.93 -1.39 -14.16
CA THR A 434 -5.97 -1.76 -15.57
C THR A 434 -5.83 -0.56 -16.51
N GLU A 435 -6.26 0.64 -16.06
CA GLU A 435 -6.02 1.92 -16.76
C GLU A 435 -4.53 2.23 -16.93
N ARG A 436 -3.67 1.76 -16.02
CA ARG A 436 -2.21 1.91 -16.08
C ARG A 436 -1.51 0.67 -16.67
N GLY A 437 -2.29 -0.25 -17.23
CA GLY A 437 -1.80 -1.42 -17.95
C GLY A 437 -1.45 -2.62 -17.06
N SER A 438 -1.97 -2.68 -15.83
CA SER A 438 -2.04 -3.94 -15.09
C SER A 438 -3.17 -4.84 -15.63
N THR A 439 -3.18 -6.11 -15.22
CA THR A 439 -4.30 -7.04 -15.47
C THR A 439 -5.39 -6.97 -14.40
N ILE A 440 -5.11 -6.33 -13.27
CA ILE A 440 -6.01 -6.15 -12.11
C ILE A 440 -6.17 -4.67 -11.77
N THR A 441 -7.18 -4.36 -10.97
CA THR A 441 -7.28 -3.07 -10.28
C THR A 441 -7.46 -3.30 -8.80
N SER A 442 -6.62 -2.67 -7.97
CA SER A 442 -6.66 -2.85 -6.51
C SER A 442 -8.05 -2.57 -5.95
N GLY A 443 -8.56 -3.49 -5.15
CA GLY A 443 -9.77 -3.34 -4.36
C GLY A 443 -9.58 -2.32 -3.24
N GLY A 444 -10.68 -1.70 -2.82
CA GLY A 444 -10.68 -0.70 -1.76
C GLY A 444 -11.99 0.09 -1.70
N GLY A 445 -12.37 0.50 -0.50
CA GLY A 445 -13.61 1.23 -0.24
C GLY A 445 -14.09 1.08 1.19
N PHE A 446 -15.42 1.07 1.38
CA PHE A 446 -16.07 1.05 2.70
C PHE A 446 -17.10 -0.07 2.80
N SER A 447 -17.02 -0.85 3.87
CA SER A 447 -18.00 -1.88 4.22
C SER A 447 -19.42 -1.32 4.38
N ASN A 448 -20.41 -2.11 3.95
CA ASN A 448 -21.82 -1.88 4.23
C ASN A 448 -22.33 -2.64 5.47
N LYS A 449 -21.48 -3.47 6.09
CA LYS A 449 -21.87 -4.44 7.14
C LYS A 449 -21.09 -4.30 8.45
N TYR A 450 -19.88 -3.77 8.38
CA TYR A 450 -19.00 -3.52 9.52
C TYR A 450 -18.90 -2.02 9.76
N ASP A 451 -19.12 -1.61 11.00
CA ASP A 451 -18.88 -0.23 11.42
C ASP A 451 -17.39 0.11 11.39
N ARG A 452 -17.07 1.40 11.26
CA ARG A 452 -15.70 1.87 11.31
C ARG A 452 -15.06 1.58 12.68
N PRO A 453 -13.97 0.79 12.75
CA PRO A 453 -13.29 0.56 14.01
C PRO A 453 -12.54 1.82 14.47
N SER A 454 -12.37 1.96 15.80
CA SER A 454 -11.77 3.14 16.41
C SER A 454 -10.32 3.37 15.97
N TYR A 455 -9.56 2.30 15.69
CA TYR A 455 -8.15 2.41 15.31
C TYR A 455 -7.93 3.17 13.99
N GLN A 456 -8.92 3.24 13.10
CA GLN A 456 -8.82 3.93 11.80
C GLN A 456 -9.68 5.20 11.73
N ASP A 457 -10.39 5.56 12.79
CA ASP A 457 -11.42 6.61 12.74
C ASP A 457 -10.83 7.97 12.38
N GLN A 458 -9.66 8.33 12.92
CA GLN A 458 -8.98 9.59 12.60
C GLN A 458 -8.52 9.64 11.14
N ALA A 459 -7.81 8.61 10.67
CA ALA A 459 -7.34 8.50 9.29
C ALA A 459 -8.49 8.59 8.27
N VAL A 460 -9.59 7.85 8.52
CA VAL A 460 -10.77 7.85 7.65
C VAL A 460 -11.52 9.18 7.70
N LYS A 461 -11.69 9.79 8.88
CA LYS A 461 -12.31 11.12 9.00
C LYS A 461 -11.53 12.17 8.21
N GLN A 462 -10.20 12.11 8.23
CA GLN A 462 -9.36 12.99 7.43
C GLN A 462 -9.60 12.76 5.92
N PHE A 463 -9.61 11.52 5.46
CA PHE A 463 -9.92 11.19 4.06
C PHE A 463 -11.31 11.69 3.62
N LEU A 464 -12.32 11.57 4.49
CA LEU A 464 -13.68 12.05 4.20
C LEU A 464 -13.80 13.58 4.08
N THR A 465 -12.73 14.34 4.32
CA THR A 465 -12.65 15.79 4.06
C THR A 465 -11.97 16.15 2.74
N THR A 466 -11.45 15.16 2.01
CA THR A 466 -10.77 15.38 0.72
C THR A 466 -11.76 15.72 -0.40
N ARG A 467 -11.24 16.24 -1.53
CA ARG A 467 -12.08 16.78 -2.61
C ARG A 467 -12.56 15.72 -3.60
N ASN A 468 -11.85 14.61 -3.76
CA ASN A 468 -12.11 13.61 -4.80
C ASN A 468 -12.89 12.39 -4.26
N LEU A 469 -13.90 12.65 -3.45
CA LEU A 469 -14.78 11.59 -2.94
C LEU A 469 -15.89 11.27 -3.94
N PRO A 470 -16.29 10.00 -4.07
CA PRO A 470 -17.56 9.64 -4.70
C PRO A 470 -18.76 10.36 -4.03
N PRO A 471 -19.90 10.46 -4.73
CA PRO A 471 -21.15 10.92 -4.12
C PRO A 471 -21.50 10.14 -2.84
N SER A 472 -22.10 10.79 -1.86
CA SER A 472 -22.38 10.19 -0.55
C SER A 472 -23.31 8.97 -0.59
N ASN A 473 -24.12 8.83 -1.63
CA ASN A 473 -24.99 7.67 -1.86
C ASN A 473 -24.27 6.49 -2.54
N PHE A 474 -23.01 6.65 -2.94
CA PHE A 474 -22.23 5.62 -3.61
C PHE A 474 -21.63 4.60 -2.65
N PHE A 475 -21.32 5.02 -1.41
CA PHE A 475 -20.64 4.20 -0.40
C PHE A 475 -21.11 4.51 1.02
N ASN A 476 -20.94 3.57 1.95
CA ASN A 476 -21.25 3.78 3.37
C ASN A 476 -20.08 4.46 4.11
N ALA A 477 -20.13 5.78 4.25
CA ALA A 477 -19.07 6.55 4.93
C ALA A 477 -18.87 6.22 6.42
N SER A 478 -19.78 5.46 7.06
CA SER A 478 -19.66 5.04 8.46
C SER A 478 -18.99 3.66 8.62
N GLY A 479 -18.78 2.94 7.52
CA GLY A 479 -18.28 1.56 7.57
C GLY A 479 -16.77 1.43 7.73
N ARG A 480 -16.31 0.21 8.00
CA ARG A 480 -14.90 -0.19 7.93
C ARG A 480 -14.38 0.10 6.52
N ALA A 481 -13.50 1.08 6.43
CA ALA A 481 -12.80 1.46 5.21
C ALA A 481 -11.50 0.67 5.02
N TYR A 482 -11.17 0.25 3.79
CA TYR A 482 -10.03 -0.62 3.44
C TYR A 482 -9.47 -0.24 2.05
N PRO A 483 -8.23 -0.63 1.67
CA PRO A 483 -7.29 -1.47 2.42
C PRO A 483 -6.65 -0.76 3.63
N ASP A 484 -5.94 -1.52 4.46
CA ASP A 484 -5.15 -0.94 5.57
C ASP A 484 -3.77 -0.48 5.08
N VAL A 485 -3.10 -1.32 4.28
CA VAL A 485 -1.79 -1.07 3.65
C VAL A 485 -1.82 -1.52 2.19
N SER A 486 -0.83 -1.13 1.39
CA SER A 486 -0.65 -1.67 0.03
C SER A 486 0.80 -2.01 -0.29
N MET A 487 1.04 -2.94 -1.21
CA MET A 487 2.39 -3.21 -1.76
C MET A 487 2.32 -3.51 -3.26
N ILE A 488 3.46 -3.59 -3.94
CA ILE A 488 3.53 -3.95 -5.35
C ILE A 488 2.75 -5.25 -5.56
N GLY A 489 1.75 -5.20 -6.43
CA GLY A 489 0.89 -6.34 -6.79
C GLY A 489 0.91 -6.64 -8.30
N ASN A 490 1.87 -6.06 -9.04
CA ASN A 490 1.89 -6.12 -10.51
C ASN A 490 3.06 -6.93 -11.09
N SER A 491 2.74 -7.84 -12.02
CA SER A 491 3.68 -8.56 -12.88
C SER A 491 4.74 -9.40 -12.16
N PHE A 492 4.35 -10.14 -11.13
CA PHE A 492 5.19 -11.10 -10.40
C PHE A 492 5.61 -12.25 -11.32
N ARG A 493 6.91 -12.53 -11.37
CA ARG A 493 7.46 -13.69 -12.09
C ARG A 493 7.34 -14.92 -11.20
N ILE A 494 6.57 -15.90 -11.65
CA ILE A 494 6.43 -17.19 -10.96
C ILE A 494 6.67 -18.36 -11.92
N PHE A 495 6.81 -19.55 -11.35
CA PHE A 495 6.80 -20.80 -12.10
C PHE A 495 5.51 -21.57 -11.84
N VAL A 496 4.84 -21.99 -12.92
CA VAL A 496 3.67 -22.87 -12.86
C VAL A 496 3.88 -23.98 -13.90
N LYS A 497 3.92 -25.23 -13.44
CA LYS A 497 4.14 -26.42 -14.29
C LYS A 497 5.37 -26.28 -15.19
N GLY A 498 6.44 -25.76 -14.61
CA GLY A 498 7.73 -25.52 -15.25
C GLY A 498 7.80 -24.25 -16.12
N ALA A 499 6.67 -23.58 -16.40
CA ALA A 499 6.64 -22.40 -17.26
C ALA A 499 6.75 -21.10 -16.46
N THR A 500 7.57 -20.17 -16.94
CA THR A 500 7.62 -18.80 -16.39
C THR A 500 6.34 -18.05 -16.76
N THR A 501 5.71 -17.45 -15.77
CA THR A 501 4.39 -16.84 -15.83
C THR A 501 4.43 -15.50 -15.11
N LEU A 502 3.86 -14.45 -15.72
CA LEU A 502 3.61 -13.17 -15.05
C LEU A 502 2.20 -13.15 -14.46
N ILE A 503 2.10 -12.84 -13.18
CA ILE A 503 0.84 -12.73 -12.44
C ILE A 503 0.75 -11.38 -11.74
N SER A 504 -0.45 -10.80 -11.68
CA SER A 504 -0.75 -9.62 -10.89
C SER A 504 -1.97 -9.90 -10.03
N GLY A 505 -2.04 -9.26 -8.87
CA GLY A 505 -3.16 -9.34 -7.95
C GLY A 505 -2.79 -8.76 -6.59
N THR A 506 -3.79 -8.39 -5.81
CA THR A 506 -3.64 -8.15 -4.37
C THR A 506 -3.22 -9.41 -3.61
N SER A 507 -3.47 -10.59 -4.21
CA SER A 507 -2.85 -11.86 -3.83
C SER A 507 -1.32 -11.82 -3.88
N ALA A 508 -0.72 -11.03 -4.77
CA ALA A 508 0.74 -10.91 -4.85
C ALA A 508 1.32 -9.98 -3.78
N SER A 509 0.60 -8.94 -3.38
CA SER A 509 1.06 -7.98 -2.37
C SER A 509 0.91 -8.50 -0.94
N THR A 510 -0.11 -9.31 -0.67
CA THR A 510 -0.40 -9.90 0.66
C THR A 510 0.75 -10.73 1.25
N PRO A 511 1.35 -11.72 0.55
CA PRO A 511 2.46 -12.52 1.07
C PRO A 511 3.75 -11.71 1.22
N VAL A 512 3.89 -10.60 0.48
CA VAL A 512 5.01 -9.67 0.65
C VAL A 512 4.88 -8.92 1.98
N PHE A 513 3.70 -8.41 2.31
CA PHE A 513 3.47 -7.77 3.62
C PHE A 513 3.53 -8.78 4.77
N ALA A 514 3.03 -10.00 4.56
CA ALA A 514 3.18 -11.10 5.52
C ALA A 514 4.66 -11.34 5.84
N SER A 515 5.52 -11.39 4.83
CA SER A 515 6.96 -11.56 5.00
C SER A 515 7.62 -10.43 5.81
N VAL A 516 7.13 -9.19 5.67
CA VAL A 516 7.59 -8.06 6.50
C VAL A 516 7.29 -8.32 7.97
N LEU A 517 6.06 -8.75 8.31
CA LEU A 517 5.68 -9.06 9.69
C LEU A 517 6.41 -10.29 10.23
N THR A 518 6.62 -11.32 9.40
CA THR A 518 7.41 -12.50 9.78
C THR A 518 8.83 -12.12 10.20
N LEU A 519 9.51 -11.25 9.42
CA LEU A 519 10.86 -10.78 9.76
C LEU A 519 10.90 -9.93 11.04
N VAL A 520 9.85 -9.17 11.32
CA VAL A 520 9.74 -8.43 12.59
C VAL A 520 9.49 -9.38 13.75
N ASN A 521 8.62 -10.38 13.57
CA ASN A 521 8.38 -11.43 14.58
C ASN A 521 9.65 -12.22 14.87
N ASP A 522 10.50 -12.53 13.87
CA ASP A 522 11.82 -13.14 14.11
C ASP A 522 12.66 -12.30 15.06
N LYS A 523 12.76 -10.98 14.80
CA LYS A 523 13.52 -10.08 15.67
C LYS A 523 12.93 -10.03 17.08
N ARG A 524 11.61 -9.90 17.21
CA ARG A 524 10.91 -9.82 18.49
C ARG A 524 11.09 -11.10 19.29
N LEU A 525 10.82 -12.26 18.70
CA LEU A 525 10.95 -13.57 19.35
C LEU A 525 12.39 -13.89 19.74
N ASN A 526 13.38 -13.56 18.90
CA ASN A 526 14.80 -13.69 19.26
C ASN A 526 15.22 -12.78 20.41
N ALA A 527 14.51 -11.67 20.64
CA ALA A 527 14.70 -10.78 21.78
C ALA A 527 13.82 -11.15 22.99
N GLY A 528 13.11 -12.28 22.96
CA GLY A 528 12.18 -12.70 24.02
C GLY A 528 10.91 -11.87 24.13
N LYS A 529 10.59 -11.05 23.13
CA LYS A 529 9.32 -10.30 23.02
C LYS A 529 8.26 -11.19 22.35
N PRO A 530 6.96 -11.00 22.66
CA PRO A 530 5.88 -11.71 21.98
C PRO A 530 5.79 -11.30 20.49
N PRO A 531 5.16 -12.12 19.62
CA PRO A 531 4.89 -11.72 18.24
C PRO A 531 3.96 -10.50 18.19
N LEU A 532 3.70 -9.95 17.01
CA LEU A 532 2.91 -8.73 16.86
C LEU A 532 1.39 -8.93 17.02
N GLY A 533 0.85 -10.12 16.70
CA GLY A 533 -0.59 -10.39 16.71
C GLY A 533 -1.37 -9.54 15.70
N PHE A 534 -2.62 -9.19 16.00
CA PHE A 534 -3.39 -8.28 15.14
C PHE A 534 -2.77 -6.88 15.09
N VAL A 535 -2.30 -6.46 13.92
CA VAL A 535 -1.38 -5.32 13.77
C VAL A 535 -2.06 -3.98 13.46
N ASN A 536 -3.33 -3.93 13.07
CA ASN A 536 -3.94 -2.67 12.61
C ASN A 536 -3.86 -1.53 13.65
N PRO A 537 -4.17 -1.74 14.95
CA PRO A 537 -4.04 -0.67 15.93
C PRO A 537 -2.63 -0.11 16.03
N ALA A 538 -1.60 -0.96 15.88
CA ALA A 538 -0.21 -0.52 15.83
C ALA A 538 0.11 0.24 14.54
N LEU A 539 -0.31 -0.28 13.37
CA LEU A 539 -0.05 0.36 12.08
C LEU A 539 -0.65 1.76 11.98
N TYR A 540 -1.91 1.94 12.39
CA TYR A 540 -2.57 3.25 12.34
C TYR A 540 -1.95 4.25 13.33
N LYS A 541 -1.60 3.82 14.56
CA LYS A 541 -0.88 4.68 15.52
C LYS A 541 0.52 5.05 15.03
N ILE A 542 1.22 4.12 14.39
CA ILE A 542 2.52 4.39 13.76
C ILE A 542 2.35 5.36 12.59
N TYR A 543 1.32 5.18 11.76
CA TYR A 543 1.04 6.07 10.63
C TYR A 543 0.80 7.51 11.10
N GLU A 544 0.00 7.70 12.16
CA GLU A 544 -0.28 9.03 12.71
C GLU A 544 0.94 9.69 13.34
N LYS A 545 1.81 8.92 14.00
CA LYS A 545 2.97 9.45 14.75
C LYS A 545 4.27 9.51 13.93
N TYR A 546 4.43 8.59 12.98
CA TYR A 546 5.64 8.36 12.19
C TYR A 546 5.28 8.03 10.72
N PRO A 547 4.67 8.97 9.98
CA PRO A 547 4.22 8.72 8.60
C PRO A 547 5.34 8.27 7.66
N GLN A 548 6.61 8.59 7.94
CA GLN A 548 7.78 8.12 7.19
C GLN A 548 8.02 6.59 7.24
N ALA A 549 7.32 5.88 8.14
CA ALA A 549 7.29 4.43 8.18
C ALA A 549 6.57 3.84 6.95
N PHE A 550 5.84 4.67 6.21
CA PHE A 550 5.11 4.30 5.01
C PHE A 550 5.46 5.23 3.85
N HIS A 551 5.33 4.69 2.64
CA HIS A 551 5.38 5.42 1.39
C HIS A 551 3.94 5.72 0.98
N ASP A 552 3.57 7.00 1.09
CA ASP A 552 2.25 7.53 0.74
C ASP A 552 2.00 7.44 -0.77
N ILE A 553 0.93 6.76 -1.17
CA ILE A 553 0.58 6.54 -2.57
C ILE A 553 -0.45 7.58 -2.97
N THR A 554 -0.04 8.56 -3.77
CA THR A 554 -0.84 9.77 -4.04
C THR A 554 -1.31 9.87 -5.50
N VAL A 555 -1.07 8.82 -6.29
CA VAL A 555 -1.35 8.82 -7.73
C VAL A 555 -2.10 7.57 -8.15
N GLY A 556 -3.25 7.77 -8.79
CA GLY A 556 -4.07 6.70 -9.35
C GLY A 556 -5.46 6.63 -8.71
N THR A 557 -6.26 5.69 -9.21
CA THR A 557 -7.64 5.44 -8.74
C THR A 557 -7.92 3.95 -8.83
N ASN A 558 -8.94 3.49 -8.11
CA ASN A 558 -9.47 2.14 -8.24
C ASN A 558 -10.73 2.07 -9.13
N ALA A 559 -10.85 2.95 -10.12
CA ALA A 559 -12.06 3.12 -10.93
C ALA A 559 -12.34 1.97 -11.90
N ALA A 560 -11.28 1.35 -12.43
CA ALA A 560 -11.41 0.38 -13.51
C ALA A 560 -11.71 -1.03 -13.01
N GLY A 561 -12.65 -1.73 -13.64
CA GLY A 561 -12.88 -3.14 -13.36
C GLY A 561 -11.74 -4.06 -13.83
N MET A 562 -11.79 -5.34 -13.45
CA MET A 562 -10.75 -6.33 -13.77
C MET A 562 -10.68 -6.71 -15.26
N GLY A 563 -9.50 -6.47 -15.84
CA GLY A 563 -9.07 -6.94 -17.16
C GLY A 563 -9.35 -5.99 -18.34
N PRO A 564 -8.72 -6.24 -19.51
CA PRO A 564 -8.84 -5.35 -20.67
C PRO A 564 -10.29 -5.21 -21.16
N GLY A 565 -10.70 -3.96 -21.42
CA GLY A 565 -12.03 -3.64 -21.96
C GLY A 565 -13.18 -3.75 -20.96
N ARG A 566 -12.90 -3.67 -19.65
CA ARG A 566 -13.94 -3.42 -18.64
C ARG A 566 -14.25 -1.92 -18.50
N PRO A 567 -15.47 -1.56 -18.06
CA PRO A 567 -15.81 -0.21 -17.65
C PRO A 567 -14.79 0.42 -16.71
N VAL A 568 -14.52 1.70 -16.94
CA VAL A 568 -13.96 2.60 -15.94
C VAL A 568 -15.12 3.32 -15.28
N CYS A 569 -15.24 3.20 -13.95
CA CYS A 569 -16.32 3.82 -13.21
C CYS A 569 -16.15 5.33 -13.12
N THR A 570 -17.25 6.07 -13.30
CA THR A 570 -17.28 7.53 -13.14
C THR A 570 -17.12 7.97 -11.70
N HIS A 571 -17.43 7.09 -10.75
CA HIS A 571 -17.25 7.28 -9.32
C HIS A 571 -16.33 6.19 -8.78
N SER A 572 -15.30 6.61 -8.04
CA SER A 572 -14.25 5.73 -7.53
C SER A 572 -13.49 6.42 -6.40
N PHE A 573 -12.66 5.67 -5.68
CA PHE A 573 -11.73 6.26 -4.73
C PHE A 573 -10.41 6.61 -5.42
N HIS A 574 -9.91 7.80 -5.09
CA HIS A 574 -8.65 8.31 -5.60
C HIS A 574 -7.58 8.13 -4.53
N ALA A 575 -6.36 7.86 -4.99
CA ALA A 575 -5.16 8.05 -4.18
C ALA A 575 -5.07 9.52 -3.75
N GLU A 576 -4.87 9.76 -2.46
CA GLU A 576 -4.82 11.09 -1.85
C GLU A 576 -3.60 11.18 -0.93
N SER A 577 -3.29 12.36 -0.41
CA SER A 577 -2.25 12.44 0.63
C SER A 577 -2.76 11.86 1.94
N GLY A 578 -2.01 10.91 2.48
CA GLY A 578 -2.34 10.20 3.72
C GLY A 578 -3.15 8.93 3.45
N TRP A 579 -3.94 8.51 4.44
CA TRP A 579 -4.79 7.33 4.25
C TRP A 579 -5.85 7.61 3.19
N ASP A 580 -6.00 6.69 2.23
CA ASP A 580 -7.05 6.73 1.24
C ASP A 580 -7.68 5.35 1.00
N ALA A 581 -8.89 5.33 0.44
CA ALA A 581 -9.65 4.10 0.21
C ALA A 581 -9.21 3.31 -1.06
N ALA A 582 -8.11 3.70 -1.72
CA ALA A 582 -7.50 2.98 -2.83
C ALA A 582 -6.17 2.30 -2.45
N SER A 583 -5.41 2.87 -1.49
CA SER A 583 -4.07 2.41 -1.10
C SER A 583 -3.88 2.19 0.41
N GLY A 584 -4.83 2.59 1.25
CA GLY A 584 -4.70 2.52 2.70
C GLY A 584 -3.71 3.57 3.20
N ILE A 585 -2.89 3.23 4.20
CA ILE A 585 -1.80 4.10 4.68
C ILE A 585 -0.58 4.11 3.73
N GLY A 586 -0.63 3.37 2.62
CA GLY A 586 0.46 3.21 1.67
C GLY A 586 1.32 1.96 1.90
N SER A 587 2.54 1.96 1.34
CA SER A 587 3.44 0.81 1.37
C SER A 587 4.54 0.92 2.42
N PRO A 588 4.99 -0.19 3.04
CA PRO A 588 5.91 -0.10 4.18
C PRO A 588 7.33 0.29 3.76
N ASN A 589 7.91 1.22 4.51
CA ASN A 589 9.36 1.44 4.51
C ASN A 589 9.99 0.50 5.54
N PHE A 590 10.48 -0.67 5.11
CA PHE A 590 10.91 -1.73 6.02
C PHE A 590 11.95 -1.26 7.06
N ALA A 591 12.91 -0.43 6.63
CA ALA A 591 13.99 0.04 7.49
C ALA A 591 13.48 0.81 8.72
N VAL A 592 12.40 1.57 8.54
CA VAL A 592 11.77 2.37 9.60
C VAL A 592 10.71 1.55 10.32
N LEU A 593 9.79 0.95 9.57
CA LEU A 593 8.65 0.23 10.14
C LEU A 593 9.11 -0.96 11.01
N SER A 594 10.14 -1.69 10.62
CA SER A 594 10.63 -2.82 11.41
C SER A 594 11.21 -2.40 12.77
N GLN A 595 11.83 -1.22 12.87
CA GLN A 595 12.33 -0.69 14.13
C GLN A 595 11.18 -0.25 15.04
N LEU A 596 10.18 0.43 14.46
CA LEU A 596 8.99 0.88 15.17
C LEU A 596 8.17 -0.31 15.69
N LEU A 597 7.95 -1.33 14.87
CA LEU A 597 7.21 -2.53 15.29
C LEU A 597 7.99 -3.41 16.29
N PHE A 598 9.33 -3.41 16.23
CA PHE A 598 10.15 -4.15 17.17
C PHE A 598 9.97 -3.66 18.63
N ASN A 599 9.82 -2.34 18.84
CA ASN A 599 9.62 -1.72 20.16
C ASN A 599 8.27 -0.97 20.26
N VAL A 600 7.23 -1.47 19.59
CA VAL A 600 5.96 -0.77 19.41
C VAL A 600 5.31 -0.32 20.71
N GLU A 601 5.43 -1.13 21.76
CA GLU A 601 4.90 -0.86 23.10
C GLU A 601 5.55 0.39 23.72
N GLU A 602 6.87 0.47 23.68
CA GLU A 602 7.66 1.55 24.28
C GLU A 602 7.52 2.85 23.47
N ILE A 603 7.49 2.72 22.15
CA ILE A 603 7.43 3.83 21.20
C ILE A 603 6.06 4.53 21.23
N LEU A 604 4.98 3.77 21.37
CA LEU A 604 3.62 4.32 21.36
C LEU A 604 3.11 4.69 22.77
N SER A 605 3.60 4.06 23.84
CA SER A 605 3.26 4.45 25.22
C SER A 605 3.99 5.71 25.71
N GLY A 606 5.01 6.19 24.99
CA GLY A 606 5.75 7.42 25.32
C GLY A 606 6.76 7.25 26.44
N SER A 607 7.13 6.01 26.80
CA SER A 607 8.00 5.71 27.95
C SER A 607 9.49 5.87 27.69
N ASN A 608 9.93 6.21 26.47
CA ASN A 608 11.34 6.43 26.12
C ASN A 608 11.50 7.42 24.93
N GLU A 609 11.74 8.71 25.21
CA GLU A 609 12.08 9.72 24.18
C GLU A 609 13.44 9.45 23.49
N SER A 610 14.32 8.66 24.12
CA SER A 610 15.65 8.31 23.60
C SER A 610 15.60 7.39 22.37
N ILE A 611 14.68 6.43 22.32
CA ILE A 611 14.53 5.48 21.21
C ILE A 611 14.03 6.19 19.95
N SER A 612 13.15 7.19 20.09
CA SER A 612 12.68 8.01 18.95
C SER A 612 13.78 8.82 18.25
N ALA A 613 14.89 9.10 18.92
CA ALA A 613 16.02 9.83 18.33
C ALA A 613 16.97 8.92 17.51
N GLU A 614 17.02 7.60 17.81
CA GLU A 614 17.87 6.61 17.13
C GLU A 614 17.26 6.00 15.86
N ILE A 615 15.95 6.17 15.63
CA ILE A 615 15.25 5.72 14.41
C ILE A 615 15.59 6.70 13.27
N GLN A 616 16.85 6.70 12.84
CA GLN A 616 17.32 7.33 11.61
C GLN A 616 17.66 6.23 10.60
N PRO A 617 17.28 6.38 9.32
CA PRO A 617 17.50 5.35 8.32
C PRO A 617 18.99 5.04 8.15
N ALA A 618 19.35 3.77 8.16
CA ALA A 618 20.67 3.30 7.74
C ALA A 618 20.89 3.71 6.26
N ASN A 619 22.07 4.27 5.98
CA ASN A 619 22.49 4.73 4.66
C ASN A 619 22.22 3.68 3.54
N LYS A 620 21.35 4.01 2.57
CA LYS A 620 21.26 3.30 1.28
C LYS A 620 22.49 3.65 0.41
N PRO A 621 22.95 2.73 -0.48
CA PRO A 621 23.85 3.10 -1.58
C PRO A 621 23.09 3.91 -2.63
N ASN A 622 23.49 5.17 -2.79
CA ASN A 622 23.24 6.13 -3.88
C ASN A 622 22.10 5.87 -4.91
N GLY A 623 20.98 6.54 -4.68
CA GLY A 623 20.02 7.10 -5.65
C GLY A 623 19.37 8.33 -4.98
N PRO A 624 18.94 9.39 -5.70
CA PRO A 624 18.86 10.76 -5.16
C PRO A 624 17.86 10.88 -3.99
N THR A 625 18.45 10.86 -2.80
CA THR A 625 18.09 11.43 -1.49
C THR A 625 16.69 12.07 -1.34
N LYS A 626 15.78 11.35 -0.65
CA LYS A 626 14.65 11.89 0.12
C LYS A 626 14.80 11.54 1.61
N ALA A 627 15.89 11.99 2.24
CA ALA A 627 16.09 11.86 3.68
C ALA A 627 16.25 13.26 4.30
N LEU A 628 15.13 13.97 4.49
CA LEU A 628 15.00 15.16 5.34
C LEU A 628 13.54 15.65 5.50
N PHE A 629 12.56 14.74 5.54
CA PHE A 629 11.13 15.13 5.63
C PHE A 629 10.35 14.54 6.83
N ALA A 630 11.00 13.77 7.70
CA ALA A 630 10.31 12.98 8.71
C ALA A 630 10.10 13.64 10.09
N ALA A 631 10.49 14.92 10.28
CA ALA A 631 10.38 15.60 11.58
C ALA A 631 9.43 16.82 11.58
N SER A 632 8.53 16.96 10.60
CA SER A 632 7.65 18.14 10.52
C SER A 632 6.20 17.87 10.11
N ILE A 633 5.78 16.60 10.00
CA ILE A 633 4.47 16.21 9.46
C ILE A 633 3.39 16.17 10.56
N ALA A 634 3.36 17.23 11.38
CA ALA A 634 2.19 17.61 12.19
C ALA A 634 1.91 19.13 12.10
N CYS A 635 2.67 19.89 11.28
CA CYS A 635 2.48 21.34 11.10
C CYS A 635 2.36 21.79 9.62
N LEU A 636 2.21 20.86 8.67
CA LEU A 636 2.47 21.11 7.24
C LEU A 636 1.34 21.76 6.42
N TYR A 637 0.44 22.52 7.04
CA TYR A 637 -0.34 23.52 6.30
C TYR A 637 0.05 24.97 6.63
N ASP A 638 0.88 25.16 7.66
CA ASP A 638 1.40 26.48 8.00
C ASP A 638 2.77 26.71 7.39
N ARG A 639 2.96 27.92 6.89
CA ARG A 639 4.23 28.45 6.42
C ARG A 639 5.33 28.25 7.49
N PRO A 640 6.44 27.54 7.18
CA PRO A 640 7.59 27.47 8.07
C PRO A 640 8.02 28.84 8.62
N SER A 641 8.31 28.90 9.91
CA SER A 641 8.69 30.15 10.59
C SER A 641 9.89 30.85 9.95
N TYR A 642 10.84 30.09 9.40
CA TYR A 642 12.03 30.65 8.76
C TYR A 642 11.75 31.46 7.48
N GLN A 643 10.65 31.21 6.77
CA GLN A 643 10.27 31.98 5.56
C GLN A 643 9.17 33.01 5.85
N ASP A 644 8.65 33.04 7.09
CA ASP A 644 7.41 33.75 7.40
C ASP A 644 7.50 35.25 7.10
N GLN A 645 8.56 35.89 7.57
CA GLN A 645 8.81 37.32 7.37
C GLN A 645 8.94 37.68 5.88
N ALA A 646 9.77 36.95 5.14
CA ALA A 646 10.04 37.22 3.72
C ALA A 646 8.75 37.09 2.88
N VAL A 647 7.97 36.03 3.13
CA VAL A 647 6.73 35.79 2.38
C VAL A 647 5.61 36.72 2.84
N LYS A 648 5.52 37.09 4.13
CA LYS A 648 4.53 38.09 4.61
C LYS A 648 4.78 39.43 3.94
N GLN A 649 6.04 39.84 3.79
CA GLN A 649 6.41 41.05 3.08
C GLN A 649 5.94 40.99 1.61
N PHE A 650 6.20 39.89 0.91
CA PHE A 650 5.72 39.68 -0.47
C PHE A 650 4.19 39.75 -0.60
N LEU A 651 3.44 39.16 0.34
CA LEU A 651 1.98 39.20 0.30
C LEU A 651 1.36 40.59 0.47
N THR A 652 2.18 41.61 0.79
CA THR A 652 1.74 43.01 0.82
C THR A 652 1.95 43.77 -0.48
N THR A 653 2.55 43.14 -1.52
CA THR A 653 2.81 43.80 -2.81
C THR A 653 1.59 43.81 -3.73
N ARG A 654 1.63 44.63 -4.79
CA ARG A 654 0.46 44.97 -5.62
C ARG A 654 0.19 44.04 -6.81
N ASN A 655 1.07 43.08 -7.10
CA ASN A 655 0.99 42.24 -8.31
C ASN A 655 0.79 40.75 -8.00
N LEU A 656 -0.03 40.45 -7.00
CA LEU A 656 -0.44 39.08 -6.71
C LEU A 656 -1.53 38.63 -7.69
N PRO A 657 -1.54 37.34 -8.09
CA PRO A 657 -2.71 36.70 -8.68
C PRO A 657 -3.96 36.88 -7.81
N PRO A 658 -5.17 36.62 -8.33
CA PRO A 658 -6.38 36.57 -7.53
C PRO A 658 -6.19 35.68 -6.28
N SER A 659 -6.75 36.08 -5.13
CA SER A 659 -6.50 35.40 -3.84
C SER A 659 -6.97 33.95 -3.79
N ASN A 660 -7.87 33.54 -4.69
CA ASN A 660 -8.29 32.14 -4.87
C ASN A 660 -7.31 31.31 -5.71
N PHE A 661 -6.27 31.93 -6.28
CA PHE A 661 -5.25 31.29 -7.12
C PHE A 661 -4.09 30.71 -6.31
N PHE A 662 -3.90 31.12 -5.06
CA PHE A 662 -2.80 30.66 -4.22
C PHE A 662 -3.17 30.55 -2.74
N ASN A 663 -2.52 29.63 -2.03
CA ASN A 663 -2.67 29.53 -0.57
C ASN A 663 -1.72 30.55 0.09
N ALA A 664 -2.28 31.64 0.60
CA ALA A 664 -1.52 32.67 1.31
C ALA A 664 -0.83 32.14 2.58
N SER A 665 -1.37 31.11 3.25
CA SER A 665 -0.80 30.58 4.50
C SER A 665 0.18 29.42 4.28
N GLY A 666 0.28 28.90 3.05
CA GLY A 666 1.07 27.70 2.73
C GLY A 666 2.57 27.95 2.64
N ARG A 667 3.33 26.86 2.47
CA ARG A 667 4.78 26.91 2.20
C ARG A 667 5.03 27.53 0.84
N ALA A 668 5.74 28.64 0.80
CA ALA A 668 6.06 29.36 -0.41
C ALA A 668 7.30 28.76 -1.10
N TYR A 669 7.38 28.81 -2.43
CA TYR A 669 8.50 28.26 -3.22
C TYR A 669 8.63 29.03 -4.56
N PRO A 670 9.81 29.03 -5.22
CA PRO A 670 11.08 28.39 -4.83
C PRO A 670 11.79 29.11 -3.65
N ASP A 671 12.77 28.45 -3.02
CA ASP A 671 13.59 29.07 -1.96
C ASP A 671 14.73 29.92 -2.54
N VAL A 672 15.44 29.40 -3.54
CA VAL A 672 16.51 30.07 -4.30
C VAL A 672 16.35 29.81 -5.80
N SER A 673 16.92 30.68 -6.62
CA SER A 673 17.00 30.50 -8.07
C SER A 673 18.43 30.34 -8.56
N MET A 674 18.65 29.62 -9.65
CA MET A 674 19.97 29.45 -10.26
C MET A 674 19.86 29.50 -11.77
N PHE A 675 20.95 29.88 -12.45
CA PHE A 675 21.03 29.85 -13.90
C PHE A 675 20.68 28.44 -14.41
N GLY A 676 19.63 28.36 -15.22
CA GLY A 676 19.05 27.09 -15.69
C GLY A 676 18.89 27.03 -17.20
N ASN A 677 19.59 27.86 -17.98
CA ASN A 677 19.44 27.93 -19.42
C ASN A 677 20.74 27.59 -20.15
N SER A 678 20.67 26.95 -21.30
CA SER A 678 21.82 26.73 -22.20
C SER A 678 22.96 25.88 -21.63
N PHE A 679 22.65 24.84 -20.85
CA PHE A 679 23.63 23.89 -20.33
C PHE A 679 24.04 22.91 -21.41
N ARG A 680 25.35 22.85 -21.71
CA ARG A 680 25.91 21.90 -22.66
C ARG A 680 26.15 20.57 -21.96
N VAL A 681 25.51 19.50 -22.46
CA VAL A 681 25.62 18.14 -21.91
C VAL A 681 25.90 17.14 -23.03
N PHE A 682 26.38 15.94 -22.68
CA PHE A 682 26.55 14.85 -23.63
C PHE A 682 25.40 13.84 -23.49
N VAL A 683 24.72 13.58 -24.60
CA VAL A 683 23.66 12.57 -24.69
C VAL A 683 23.99 11.66 -25.87
N LYS A 684 24.16 10.37 -25.60
CA LYS A 684 24.54 9.35 -26.62
C LYS A 684 25.82 9.71 -27.40
N GLY A 685 26.83 10.25 -26.71
CA GLY A 685 28.11 10.63 -27.32
C GLY A 685 28.08 11.94 -28.11
N ALA A 686 26.92 12.59 -28.25
CA ALA A 686 26.79 13.88 -28.91
C ALA A 686 26.55 15.00 -27.90
N THR A 687 27.10 16.18 -28.18
CA THR A 687 26.82 17.38 -27.40
C THR A 687 25.43 17.91 -27.71
N THR A 688 24.61 18.13 -26.68
CA THR A 688 23.31 18.79 -26.76
C THR A 688 23.23 19.93 -25.75
N VAL A 689 22.28 20.83 -25.94
CA VAL A 689 22.00 21.95 -25.04
C VAL A 689 20.67 21.69 -24.35
N ILE A 690 20.67 21.71 -23.02
CA ILE A 690 19.48 21.55 -22.19
C ILE A 690 19.23 22.82 -21.36
N SER A 691 17.96 23.08 -21.06
CA SER A 691 17.52 24.16 -20.18
C SER A 691 16.44 23.62 -19.25
N GLY A 692 16.35 24.18 -18.05
CA GLY A 692 15.38 23.82 -17.02
C GLY A 692 15.98 23.90 -15.62
N THR A 693 15.11 23.87 -14.62
CA THR A 693 15.52 23.80 -13.19
C THR A 693 16.28 22.51 -12.88
N SER A 694 16.16 21.47 -13.71
CA SER A 694 16.99 20.25 -13.67
C SER A 694 18.47 20.50 -13.95
N ALA A 695 18.84 21.63 -14.56
CA ALA A 695 20.22 22.08 -14.67
C ALA A 695 20.63 22.95 -13.47
N SER A 696 19.72 23.78 -12.96
CA SER A 696 19.92 24.65 -11.79
C SER A 696 20.18 23.88 -10.49
N THR A 697 19.41 22.82 -10.24
CA THR A 697 19.43 22.04 -9.00
C THR A 697 20.79 21.36 -8.71
N PRO A 698 21.38 20.60 -9.65
CA PRO A 698 22.69 19.97 -9.40
C PRO A 698 23.82 21.00 -9.23
N VAL A 699 23.71 22.19 -9.82
CA VAL A 699 24.69 23.28 -9.64
C VAL A 699 24.63 23.85 -8.22
N PHE A 700 23.43 24.07 -7.67
CA PHE A 700 23.32 24.51 -6.28
C PHE A 700 23.76 23.42 -5.30
N ALA A 701 23.38 22.16 -5.57
CA ALA A 701 23.80 21.02 -4.77
C ALA A 701 25.32 20.86 -4.75
N SER A 702 26.01 21.01 -5.90
CA SER A 702 27.47 20.90 -5.96
C SER A 702 28.17 21.97 -5.13
N VAL A 703 27.61 23.19 -5.07
CA VAL A 703 28.16 24.22 -4.20
C VAL A 703 27.99 23.89 -2.72
N LEU A 704 26.81 23.39 -2.30
CA LEU A 704 26.62 22.93 -0.92
C LEU A 704 27.56 21.77 -0.58
N THR A 705 27.84 20.87 -1.53
CA THR A 705 28.84 19.82 -1.38
C THR A 705 30.23 20.41 -1.12
N LEU A 706 30.66 21.41 -1.91
CA LEU A 706 31.96 22.07 -1.70
C LEU A 706 32.05 22.76 -0.33
N VAL A 707 30.96 23.34 0.16
CA VAL A 707 30.93 23.92 1.52
C VAL A 707 30.99 22.83 2.58
N ASN A 708 30.28 21.71 2.39
CA ASN A 708 30.34 20.56 3.27
C ASN A 708 31.76 19.97 3.31
N ASP A 709 32.43 19.81 2.17
CA ASP A 709 33.82 19.35 2.12
C ASP A 709 34.73 20.26 2.93
N LYS A 710 34.59 21.59 2.76
CA LYS A 710 35.35 22.57 3.54
C LYS A 710 35.07 22.45 5.04
N ARG A 711 33.81 22.28 5.43
CA ARG A 711 33.39 22.13 6.83
C ARG A 711 33.92 20.82 7.45
N LEU A 712 33.78 19.71 6.75
CA LEU A 712 34.27 18.39 7.18
C LEU A 712 35.79 18.39 7.37
N ASN A 713 36.53 19.01 6.44
CA ASN A 713 37.98 19.17 6.55
C ASN A 713 38.40 20.05 7.75
N ALA A 714 37.51 20.91 8.23
CA ALA A 714 37.71 21.73 9.42
C ALA A 714 37.14 21.08 10.70
N GLY A 715 36.73 19.81 10.66
CA GLY A 715 36.13 19.10 11.79
C GLY A 715 34.72 19.57 12.15
N LYS A 716 34.05 20.32 11.28
CA LYS A 716 32.67 20.80 11.46
C LYS A 716 31.66 19.82 10.84
N PRO A 717 30.43 19.73 11.37
CA PRO A 717 29.38 18.90 10.78
C PRO A 717 28.96 19.44 9.40
N PRO A 718 28.40 18.60 8.51
CA PRO A 718 27.81 19.07 7.26
C PRO A 718 26.58 19.95 7.54
N LEU A 719 26.21 20.79 6.57
CA LEU A 719 25.18 21.82 6.70
C LEU A 719 23.76 21.30 6.99
N GLY A 720 23.45 20.06 6.61
CA GLY A 720 22.10 19.49 6.77
C GLY A 720 21.02 20.30 6.02
N PHE A 721 19.87 20.53 6.67
CA PHE A 721 18.78 21.33 6.12
C PHE A 721 19.12 22.83 6.14
N VAL A 722 19.56 23.35 4.99
CA VAL A 722 20.14 24.68 4.88
C VAL A 722 19.11 25.82 4.87
N ASN A 723 17.82 25.56 4.63
CA ASN A 723 16.81 26.61 4.42
C ASN A 723 16.71 27.63 5.58
N PRO A 724 16.66 27.24 6.88
CA PRO A 724 16.63 28.21 7.96
C PRO A 724 17.84 29.15 7.95
N ALA A 725 19.02 28.64 7.59
CA ALA A 725 20.21 29.44 7.45
C ALA A 725 20.13 30.37 6.23
N LEU A 726 19.63 29.90 5.08
CA LEU A 726 19.48 30.73 3.88
C LEU A 726 18.58 31.94 4.12
N TYR A 727 17.43 31.75 4.76
CA TYR A 727 16.52 32.88 5.04
C TYR A 727 17.07 33.82 6.11
N LYS A 728 17.80 33.32 7.10
CA LYS A 728 18.48 34.16 8.10
C LYS A 728 19.67 34.92 7.51
N ILE A 729 20.39 34.30 6.58
CA ILE A 729 21.45 34.94 5.78
C ILE A 729 20.84 35.98 4.85
N TYR A 730 19.71 35.71 4.22
CA TYR A 730 19.00 36.65 3.36
C TYR A 730 18.59 37.90 4.13
N GLU A 731 18.06 37.73 5.35
CA GLU A 731 17.68 38.85 6.22
C GLU A 731 18.88 39.67 6.69
N LYS A 732 19.97 39.02 7.13
CA LYS A 732 21.13 39.71 7.73
C LYS A 732 22.19 40.16 6.71
N TYR A 733 22.32 39.45 5.61
CA TYR A 733 23.37 39.59 4.60
C TYR A 733 22.78 39.44 3.18
N PRO A 734 21.88 40.33 2.75
CA PRO A 734 21.21 40.21 1.45
C PRO A 734 22.18 40.14 0.26
N GLN A 735 23.40 40.68 0.38
CA GLN A 735 24.47 40.56 -0.62
C GLN A 735 24.96 39.12 -0.88
N ALA A 736 24.58 38.16 -0.02
CA ALA A 736 24.79 36.73 -0.26
C ALA A 736 23.89 36.18 -1.38
N PHE A 737 22.93 36.97 -1.84
CA PHE A 737 22.03 36.66 -2.95
C PHE A 737 21.97 37.83 -3.95
N HIS A 738 21.78 37.49 -5.21
CA HIS A 738 21.43 38.41 -6.28
C HIS A 738 19.92 38.38 -6.43
N ASP A 739 19.27 39.46 -5.99
CA ASP A 739 17.83 39.67 -6.10
C ASP A 739 17.41 39.73 -7.58
N ILE A 740 16.42 38.91 -7.96
CA ILE A 740 15.95 38.82 -9.35
C ILE A 740 14.64 39.59 -9.43
N THR A 741 14.69 40.80 -9.97
CA THR A 741 13.55 41.73 -9.93
C THR A 741 12.78 41.84 -11.24
N VAL A 742 13.12 41.02 -12.24
CA VAL A 742 12.55 41.07 -13.59
C VAL A 742 12.27 39.67 -14.11
N GLY A 743 11.02 39.42 -14.47
CA GLY A 743 10.56 38.14 -15.01
C GLY A 743 9.19 37.76 -14.47
N THR A 744 8.61 36.68 -15.00
CA THR A 744 7.36 36.09 -14.51
C THR A 744 7.39 34.59 -14.70
N ASN A 745 6.54 33.86 -13.98
CA ASN A 745 6.28 32.44 -14.23
C ASN A 745 5.01 32.20 -15.08
N ALA A 746 4.62 33.17 -15.91
CA ALA A 746 3.37 33.16 -16.68
C ALA A 746 3.34 32.17 -17.86
N ALA A 747 4.50 31.85 -18.45
CA ALA A 747 4.59 31.05 -19.67
C ALA A 747 4.93 29.59 -19.37
N GLY A 748 4.14 28.67 -19.92
CA GLY A 748 4.37 27.22 -19.88
C GLY A 748 5.31 26.71 -20.98
N MET A 749 5.21 25.40 -21.29
CA MET A 749 6.13 24.57 -22.10
C MET A 749 6.57 25.14 -23.48
N GLY A 750 7.46 26.13 -23.49
CA GLY A 750 8.22 26.56 -24.66
C GLY A 750 7.52 27.59 -25.57
N PRO A 751 8.20 28.00 -26.66
CA PRO A 751 7.71 29.04 -27.57
C PRO A 751 6.38 28.67 -28.22
N GLY A 752 5.43 29.62 -28.28
CA GLY A 752 4.15 29.46 -28.98
C GLY A 752 3.02 28.82 -28.15
N ARG A 753 3.21 28.61 -26.85
CA ARG A 753 2.15 28.14 -25.94
C ARG A 753 1.37 29.31 -25.30
N PRO A 754 0.10 29.08 -24.89
CA PRO A 754 -0.67 30.10 -24.19
C PRO A 754 0.05 30.56 -22.92
N VAL A 755 0.11 31.88 -22.73
CA VAL A 755 0.61 32.50 -21.50
C VAL A 755 -0.55 32.59 -20.53
N CYS A 756 -0.34 32.16 -19.28
CA CYS A 756 -1.35 32.22 -18.24
C CYS A 756 -1.75 33.67 -17.98
N THR A 757 -3.06 33.92 -17.85
CA THR A 757 -3.59 35.26 -17.56
C THR A 757 -3.25 35.73 -16.15
N HIS A 758 -2.95 34.82 -15.23
CA HIS A 758 -2.50 35.09 -13.87
C HIS A 758 -1.19 34.36 -13.58
N SER A 759 -0.24 35.05 -12.96
CA SER A 759 1.11 34.56 -12.66
C SER A 759 1.76 35.38 -11.56
N PHE A 760 2.82 34.86 -10.98
CA PHE A 760 3.69 35.63 -10.09
C PHE A 760 4.78 36.34 -10.91
N HIS A 761 5.05 37.58 -10.51
CA HIS A 761 6.11 38.41 -11.09
C HIS A 761 7.32 38.38 -10.17
N ALA A 762 8.50 38.41 -10.77
CA ALA A 762 9.73 38.66 -10.05
C ALA A 762 9.75 40.13 -9.61
N GLU A 763 10.03 40.38 -8.33
CA GLU A 763 9.96 41.71 -7.71
C GLU A 763 11.17 41.91 -6.80
N SER A 764 11.28 43.07 -6.13
CA SER A 764 12.36 43.25 -5.17
C SER A 764 12.07 42.47 -3.88
N GLY A 765 13.07 41.71 -3.44
CA GLY A 765 13.00 40.87 -2.27
C GLY A 765 12.50 39.46 -2.60
N TRP A 766 12.01 38.74 -1.58
CA TRP A 766 11.47 37.41 -1.83
C TRP A 766 10.23 37.50 -2.71
N ASP A 767 10.19 36.69 -3.78
CA ASP A 767 9.02 36.58 -4.65
C ASP A 767 8.78 35.13 -5.08
N ALA A 768 7.55 34.81 -5.49
CA ALA A 768 7.17 33.44 -5.87
C ALA A 768 7.67 33.01 -7.27
N ALA A 769 8.27 33.91 -8.05
CA ALA A 769 8.93 33.57 -9.31
C ALA A 769 10.42 33.21 -9.13
N SER A 770 11.09 33.74 -8.09
CA SER A 770 12.54 33.70 -7.95
C SER A 770 13.08 33.32 -6.56
N GLY A 771 12.23 33.26 -5.52
CA GLY A 771 12.62 32.99 -4.14
C GLY A 771 13.40 34.16 -3.53
N ILE A 772 14.42 33.88 -2.71
CA ILE A 772 15.35 34.93 -2.21
C ILE A 772 16.36 35.40 -3.29
N GLY A 773 16.24 34.93 -4.53
CA GLY A 773 17.16 35.22 -5.63
C GLY A 773 18.26 34.16 -5.81
N SER A 774 19.30 34.53 -6.58
CA SER A 774 20.40 33.61 -6.93
C SER A 774 21.63 33.77 -6.03
N PRO A 775 22.19 32.69 -5.48
CA PRO A 775 23.36 32.73 -4.61
C PRO A 775 24.57 33.50 -5.17
N ASN A 776 25.11 34.41 -4.38
CA ASN A 776 26.48 34.92 -4.55
C ASN A 776 27.44 33.99 -3.80
N PHE A 777 27.95 32.97 -4.49
CA PHE A 777 28.72 31.90 -3.85
C PHE A 777 29.97 32.37 -3.10
N ALA A 778 30.61 33.45 -3.54
CA ALA A 778 31.78 33.99 -2.86
C ALA A 778 31.46 34.42 -1.42
N VAL A 779 30.26 34.98 -1.21
CA VAL A 779 29.79 35.43 0.11
C VAL A 779 29.07 34.30 0.84
N LEU A 780 28.17 33.59 0.15
CA LEU A 780 27.33 32.57 0.76
C LEU A 780 28.16 31.40 1.33
N SER A 781 29.22 30.97 0.64
CA SER A 781 30.07 29.86 1.12
C SER A 781 30.82 30.21 2.41
N GLN A 782 31.22 31.47 2.59
CA GLN A 782 31.87 31.93 3.83
C GLN A 782 30.89 31.95 4.99
N LEU A 783 29.67 32.45 4.75
CA LEU A 783 28.61 32.50 5.75
C LEU A 783 28.15 31.09 6.17
N LEU A 784 27.97 30.18 5.21
CA LEU A 784 27.59 28.79 5.49
C LEU A 784 28.71 28.00 6.19
N PHE A 785 29.99 28.35 5.99
CA PHE A 785 31.08 27.70 6.71
C PHE A 785 30.98 27.85 8.24
N ASN A 786 30.40 28.95 8.73
CA ASN A 786 30.15 29.22 10.16
C ASN A 786 28.63 29.35 10.45
N VAL A 787 27.82 28.50 9.84
CA VAL A 787 26.35 28.58 9.92
C VAL A 787 25.81 28.57 11.35
N GLU A 788 26.49 27.93 12.28
CA GLU A 788 26.12 27.84 13.70
C GLU A 788 26.09 29.21 14.39
N GLU A 789 27.03 30.10 14.05
CA GLU A 789 27.08 31.47 14.57
C GLU A 789 25.91 32.31 14.04
N ILE A 790 25.55 32.07 12.78
CA ILE A 790 24.41 32.73 12.14
C ILE A 790 23.10 32.26 12.78
N LEU A 791 22.95 30.94 13.00
CA LEU A 791 21.76 30.33 13.58
C LEU A 791 21.58 30.64 15.07
N SER A 792 22.65 30.71 15.87
CA SER A 792 22.62 31.03 17.30
C SER A 792 22.38 32.51 17.62
N GLY A 793 22.61 33.40 16.64
CA GLY A 793 22.35 34.83 16.82
C GLY A 793 23.39 35.58 17.64
N SER A 794 24.54 34.97 17.94
CA SER A 794 25.71 35.63 18.54
C SER A 794 26.33 36.61 17.52
N ASN A 795 25.96 37.89 17.60
CA ASN A 795 26.60 38.96 16.85
C ASN A 795 27.98 39.26 17.48
N GLU A 796 29.06 39.23 16.69
CA GLU A 796 29.98 40.39 16.54
C GLU A 796 31.22 40.16 15.65
N SER A 797 31.59 38.94 15.22
CA SER A 797 32.90 38.73 14.54
C SER A 797 32.89 38.56 13.01
N ILE A 798 31.76 38.23 12.36
CA ILE A 798 31.77 37.86 10.92
C ILE A 798 31.85 39.08 9.98
N SER A 799 31.62 40.30 10.47
CA SER A 799 31.59 41.52 9.65
C SER A 799 32.97 42.00 9.18
N ALA A 800 34.08 41.51 9.75
CA ALA A 800 35.42 42.05 9.48
C ALA A 800 36.18 41.40 8.31
N GLU A 801 35.78 40.21 7.81
CA GLU A 801 36.55 39.48 6.77
C GLU A 801 35.82 39.22 5.45
N ILE A 802 34.55 39.60 5.29
CA ILE A 802 33.81 39.39 4.04
C ILE A 802 34.11 40.52 3.04
N GLN A 803 35.29 40.47 2.42
CA GLN A 803 35.59 41.24 1.21
C GLN A 803 35.17 40.39 -0.01
N PRO A 804 34.38 40.93 -0.95
CA PRO A 804 34.16 40.26 -2.23
C PRO A 804 35.52 40.11 -2.92
N ALA A 805 35.84 38.89 -3.37
CA ALA A 805 36.97 38.71 -4.26
C ALA A 805 36.79 39.67 -5.45
N ASN A 806 37.69 40.64 -5.58
CA ASN A 806 37.73 41.54 -6.71
C ASN A 806 37.66 40.70 -7.99
N LYS A 807 36.71 41.03 -8.86
CA LYS A 807 36.80 40.65 -10.28
C LYS A 807 38.25 40.94 -10.73
N PRO A 808 38.89 40.08 -11.53
CA PRO A 808 40.19 40.42 -12.09
C PRO A 808 40.09 41.77 -12.80
N ASN A 809 40.77 42.77 -12.23
CA ASN A 809 40.88 44.10 -12.82
C ASN A 809 41.80 43.97 -14.04
N GLY A 810 41.18 43.98 -15.23
CA GLY A 810 41.82 44.11 -16.54
C GLY A 810 40.82 44.79 -17.51
N PRO A 811 41.28 45.60 -18.47
CA PRO A 811 41.15 47.05 -18.43
C PRO A 811 39.85 47.56 -19.06
N THR A 812 39.02 48.22 -18.26
CA THR A 812 37.70 48.79 -18.62
C THR A 812 37.75 50.01 -19.54
N LYS A 813 38.92 50.45 -20.04
CA LYS A 813 39.02 51.56 -21.00
C LYS A 813 39.25 51.13 -22.46
N ALA A 814 39.60 49.87 -22.74
CA ALA A 814 39.76 49.38 -24.12
C ALA A 814 38.46 48.82 -24.74
N LEU A 815 37.55 48.29 -23.91
CA LEU A 815 36.32 47.63 -24.36
C LEU A 815 35.20 48.58 -24.82
N PHE A 816 35.19 49.83 -24.38
CA PHE A 816 34.23 50.83 -24.89
C PHE A 816 34.56 51.27 -26.32
N ALA A 817 35.85 51.35 -26.68
CA ALA A 817 36.28 51.64 -28.04
C ALA A 817 36.09 50.43 -28.99
N ALA A 818 36.35 49.21 -28.50
CA ALA A 818 36.15 47.98 -29.27
C ALA A 818 34.65 47.68 -29.52
N SER A 819 33.76 48.01 -28.58
CA SER A 819 32.32 47.79 -28.75
C SER A 819 31.69 48.71 -29.81
N ILE A 820 32.18 49.96 -29.93
CA ILE A 820 31.77 50.88 -31.00
C ILE A 820 32.33 50.41 -32.36
N ALA A 821 33.59 49.96 -32.40
CA ALA A 821 34.18 49.41 -33.62
C ALA A 821 33.48 48.11 -34.10
N CYS A 822 33.10 47.22 -33.17
CA CYS A 822 32.33 46.01 -33.48
C CYS A 822 30.89 46.32 -33.92
N LEU A 823 30.24 47.34 -33.37
CA LEU A 823 28.91 47.78 -33.81
C LEU A 823 28.96 48.38 -35.22
N VAL A 824 29.98 49.20 -35.53
CA VAL A 824 30.18 49.75 -36.88
C VAL A 824 30.54 48.66 -37.89
N ALA A 825 31.41 47.71 -37.51
CA ALA A 825 31.76 46.57 -38.36
C ALA A 825 30.56 45.64 -38.62
N SER A 826 29.73 45.39 -37.61
CA SER A 826 28.53 44.55 -37.73
C SER A 826 27.45 45.22 -38.59
N LEU A 827 27.32 46.54 -38.52
CA LEU A 827 26.41 47.30 -39.39
C LEU A 827 26.90 47.29 -40.85
N LEU A 828 28.21 47.42 -41.08
CA LEU A 828 28.80 47.32 -42.42
C LEU A 828 28.70 45.90 -42.99
N PHE A 829 28.86 44.86 -42.16
CA PHE A 829 28.69 43.46 -42.58
C PHE A 829 27.24 43.13 -42.91
N ALA A 830 26.27 43.68 -42.17
CA ALA A 830 24.84 43.54 -42.46
C ALA A 830 24.47 44.22 -43.78
N ILE A 831 24.98 45.43 -44.04
CA ILE A 831 24.77 46.14 -45.30
C ILE A 831 25.41 45.38 -46.48
N ALA A 832 26.63 44.86 -46.32
CA ALA A 832 27.31 44.04 -47.33
C ALA A 832 26.57 42.71 -47.61
N SER A 833 26.03 42.07 -46.56
CA SER A 833 25.27 40.82 -46.67
C SER A 833 23.92 41.01 -47.37
N VAL A 834 23.21 42.12 -47.09
CA VAL A 834 21.97 42.46 -47.80
C VAL A 834 22.24 42.79 -49.28
N CYS A 835 23.36 43.44 -49.60
CA CYS A 835 23.80 43.67 -50.97
C CYS A 835 24.23 42.38 -51.69
N TYR A 836 24.87 41.43 -51.00
CA TYR A 836 25.29 40.13 -51.54
C TYR A 836 24.10 39.21 -51.83
N ILE A 837 23.16 39.12 -50.90
CA ILE A 837 21.95 38.28 -51.02
C ILE A 837 21.04 38.79 -52.15
N ARG A 838 20.92 40.12 -52.32
CA ARG A 838 20.21 40.71 -53.48
C ARG A 838 20.87 40.40 -54.83
N ARG A 839 22.17 40.08 -54.86
CA ARG A 839 22.93 39.86 -56.10
C ARG A 839 22.99 38.40 -56.55
N HIS A 840 22.68 37.44 -55.67
CA HIS A 840 22.85 36.01 -55.93
C HIS A 840 21.59 35.14 -55.85
N SER A 841 20.40 35.72 -55.65
CA SER A 841 19.14 34.97 -55.80
C SER A 841 18.77 34.78 -57.28
N ASN A 842 19.46 33.88 -58.00
CA ASN A 842 18.93 33.21 -59.20
C ASN A 842 19.90 32.11 -59.69
N LYS A 843 19.61 30.84 -59.34
CA LYS A 843 19.52 29.63 -60.22
C LYS A 843 19.83 28.30 -59.49
N LYS A 844 18.77 27.46 -59.37
CA LYS A 844 18.64 25.99 -59.64
C LYS A 844 19.52 24.94 -58.89
N PRO A 845 19.04 23.67 -58.80
CA PRO A 845 18.95 22.91 -57.53
C PRO A 845 20.06 21.88 -57.25
N TYR A 846 20.02 21.37 -56.02
CA TYR A 846 20.84 20.31 -55.40
C TYR A 846 21.04 19.05 -56.26
N ARG A 847 22.24 18.47 -56.16
CA ARG A 847 22.64 17.16 -56.70
C ARG A 847 22.89 16.20 -55.52
N GLU A 848 22.28 15.00 -55.55
CA GLU A 848 22.51 13.91 -54.59
C GLU A 848 23.99 13.46 -54.60
N LEU A 849 24.51 13.11 -53.43
CA LEU A 849 25.86 12.58 -53.25
C LEU A 849 25.84 11.04 -53.25
N ASP A 850 26.79 10.49 -53.99
CA ASP A 850 27.01 9.10 -54.37
C ASP A 850 27.88 8.37 -53.32
N PRO A 851 27.43 7.23 -52.76
CA PRO A 851 28.12 6.53 -51.66
C PRO A 851 29.43 5.84 -52.04
N ASP A 852 29.82 5.81 -53.33
CA ASP A 852 31.02 5.08 -53.79
C ASP A 852 32.27 5.97 -54.00
N LYS A 853 32.34 7.16 -53.37
CA LYS A 853 33.55 8.00 -53.35
C LYS A 853 34.32 7.95 -52.02
N ALA A 854 35.64 7.78 -52.17
CA ALA A 854 36.64 7.45 -51.15
C ALA A 854 36.97 8.53 -50.09
N ASP A 855 36.12 9.53 -49.87
CA ASP A 855 36.35 10.61 -48.89
C ASP A 855 35.41 10.54 -47.68
N THR A 856 35.12 9.33 -47.19
CA THR A 856 34.38 9.12 -45.93
C THR A 856 35.36 8.64 -44.86
N PRO A 857 35.82 9.48 -43.91
CA PRO A 857 36.80 9.05 -42.90
C PRO A 857 36.19 8.11 -41.86
N ILE A 858 36.77 6.91 -41.82
CA ILE A 858 36.58 5.85 -40.82
C ILE A 858 37.31 6.23 -39.52
N TYR A 859 36.75 5.84 -38.38
CA TYR A 859 37.29 6.03 -37.01
C TYR A 859 38.80 5.73 -36.87
N PRO A 860 39.53 6.44 -35.98
CA PRO A 860 40.77 5.92 -35.41
C PRO A 860 40.68 5.58 -33.91
N THR A 861 41.34 4.48 -33.59
CA THR A 861 41.74 3.91 -32.29
C THR A 861 42.89 4.69 -31.60
N PRO A 862 43.26 4.36 -30.34
CA PRO A 862 43.96 5.26 -29.43
C PRO A 862 45.49 5.11 -29.48
N GLU A 863 46.23 6.23 -29.49
CA GLU A 863 47.50 6.40 -28.75
C GLU A 863 48.00 7.86 -28.76
N LYS A 864 48.38 8.32 -27.56
CA LYS A 864 49.29 9.40 -27.13
C LYS A 864 49.56 10.60 -28.06
N ASP A 865 49.21 11.80 -27.57
CA ASP A 865 50.26 12.78 -27.24
C ASP A 865 49.86 13.77 -26.13
N THR A 866 50.90 14.22 -25.47
CA THR A 866 51.14 14.89 -24.19
C THR A 866 50.49 16.27 -23.98
N ASN A 867 49.89 16.47 -22.79
CA ASN A 867 50.02 17.67 -21.93
C ASN A 867 49.12 17.53 -20.69
N ALA A 868 49.64 16.86 -19.66
CA ALA A 868 49.11 16.94 -18.31
C ALA A 868 50.00 17.88 -17.50
N ILE A 869 49.40 18.93 -16.92
CA ILE A 869 50.00 19.72 -15.85
C ILE A 869 49.51 19.07 -14.56
N PHE A 870 50.47 18.51 -13.81
CA PHE A 870 50.52 18.12 -12.39
C PHE A 870 51.12 16.71 -12.21
N THR A 871 52.42 16.68 -11.91
CA THR A 871 53.13 15.59 -11.23
C THR A 871 53.40 15.99 -9.79
N ILE A 872 53.23 15.05 -8.86
CA ILE A 872 53.83 15.09 -7.51
C ILE A 872 54.89 13.99 -7.54
N ASP A 873 56.16 14.40 -7.49
CA ASP A 873 57.30 13.50 -7.35
C ASP A 873 57.43 13.01 -5.90
N GLY A 874 57.82 11.75 -5.76
CA GLY A 874 58.12 11.12 -4.49
C GLY A 874 58.27 9.61 -4.61
N ASP A 875 59.24 9.18 -5.42
CA ASP A 875 59.78 7.81 -5.43
C ASP A 875 60.19 7.36 -4.02
N ASP A 876 59.88 6.11 -3.65
CA ASP A 876 60.93 5.10 -3.50
C ASP A 876 60.34 3.67 -3.27
N GLN A 877 60.66 2.80 -4.24
CA GLN A 877 61.22 1.45 -4.10
C GLN A 877 60.42 0.36 -3.37
N GLY A 878 60.19 -0.74 -4.11
CA GLY A 878 60.45 -2.08 -3.57
C GLY A 878 59.40 -3.15 -3.79
N VAL A 879 59.36 -3.71 -5.01
CA VAL A 879 59.25 -5.16 -5.31
C VAL A 879 58.56 -6.05 -4.26
N HIS A 880 57.26 -6.34 -4.46
CA HIS A 880 56.74 -7.70 -4.74
C HIS A 880 55.27 -7.68 -5.13
#